data_AF-A0A3B9LRX2-F1
#
_entry.id   AF-A0A3B9LRX2-F1
#
_cell.length_a   1.000
_cell.length_b   1.000
_cell.length_c   1.000
_cell.angle_alpha   90.00
_cell.angle_beta   90.00
_cell.angle_gamma   90.00
#
_symmetry.space_group_name_H-M   'P 1'
#
loop_
_entity.id
_entity.type
_entity.pdbx_description
1 polymer ?
#
loop_
_entity_poly.entity_id
_entity_poly.type
_entity_poly.pdbx_seq_one_letter_code
_entity_poly.pdbx_strand_id
1 'polypeptide(L)'
;MSRLGRNAVISGCNAVKACPGAIDTVFTASTTRKFHLENFVNGPTAACATITFTANCSTTTNPVIPVAYLGSFDPSNLCTNYLGDPGGSPTTVGVPISFAVNVPANGTLVVSVQEVNHNQGGCSGYSVNVSGLTCNTDAGAECQACSITPPANIVVNNDPNQCGAVVTFPTPTTSGTCGVVSASPASGSFFPVGTTTVTITTTAGNTSSFTVTVNDTQPPTITCPANITVQTAPNATSTIVTYAATGSDNCPSSVLSYTPASGSTFNLGTTTVTGKNTDASGNTATCTFTVTVNQPQTIEFSSPTFAVSEGGGAAQLIVNRQGGSAGTATVDYATSDGSATQVGDYTIKLGTLTFANGETSKTLQIPIVDDVYLDDDETFNVTLSNPTGAGVSLGSNTSTIVTISDNDTTPPTSNPIDGAQFFVRQHYLDFLNRKPDLTGLNFWTNEITSCGSDPSCISFKRVNVSAAFFLSIEFQETGGFAIRTHRVAFSRKSAEPLTRITYLELIRSQSQLADGVIIGQPGADAKLEANNQAYALAVVNSSAFQTKYALAITAADFVDALFTSAGVTPTSGERSDAITAFNSQGTLALARTAALRSVSDSASVRTAEFSPSFVLMEYFGYLRRNPTDPPDGNDNGYQFWLAKLNSFGGDFQKSDMVKAFITSTEYRQRFGP
;
A
#
# COMPACT_ATOMS: atom_id res chain seq x y z
N MET A 1 85.40 -18.01 -22.22
CA MET A 1 84.63 -17.65 -23.43
C MET A 1 85.17 -16.34 -23.96
N SER A 2 86.06 -16.41 -24.96
CA SER A 2 86.90 -15.31 -25.42
C SER A 2 86.17 -14.39 -26.40
N ARG A 3 85.89 -13.16 -25.97
CA ARG A 3 85.61 -12.01 -26.85
C ARG A 3 86.90 -11.60 -27.55
N LEU A 4 86.92 -11.59 -28.89
CA LEU A 4 88.00 -11.02 -29.69
C LEU A 4 87.74 -9.52 -29.88
N GLY A 5 88.68 -8.71 -29.37
CA GLY A 5 88.66 -7.25 -29.40
C GLY A 5 89.35 -6.64 -30.62
N ARG A 6 89.06 -5.35 -30.83
CA ARG A 6 89.67 -4.43 -31.80
C ARG A 6 91.15 -4.18 -31.47
N ASN A 7 92.01 -3.99 -32.49
CA ASN A 7 92.77 -2.74 -32.71
C ASN A 7 93.98 -2.88 -33.66
N ALA A 8 94.11 -1.83 -34.49
CA ALA A 8 95.33 -1.11 -34.91
C ALA A 8 96.20 -1.55 -36.11
N VAL A 9 96.54 -0.50 -36.86
CA VAL A 9 97.24 -0.31 -38.14
C VAL A 9 98.76 -0.23 -37.95
N ILE A 10 99.58 -0.62 -38.96
CA ILE A 10 100.83 0.06 -39.42
C ILE A 10 101.23 -0.48 -40.83
N SER A 11 101.86 0.44 -41.59
CA SER A 11 102.19 0.55 -43.02
C SER A 11 103.22 -0.40 -43.65
N GLY A 12 103.15 -0.55 -44.98
CA GLY A 12 104.29 -0.91 -45.87
C GLY A 12 103.86 -1.70 -47.11
N CYS A 13 104.11 -1.14 -48.30
CA CYS A 13 103.51 -1.49 -49.61
C CYS A 13 103.67 -2.94 -50.13
N ASN A 14 102.67 -3.29 -50.97
CA ASN A 14 102.59 -4.35 -51.98
C ASN A 14 102.31 -5.79 -51.52
N ALA A 15 101.02 -6.10 -51.29
CA ALA A 15 100.28 -7.22 -51.87
C ALA A 15 98.86 -7.24 -51.31
N VAL A 16 97.91 -7.74 -52.11
CA VAL A 16 96.48 -7.93 -51.80
C VAL A 16 96.25 -8.44 -50.37
N LYS A 17 95.52 -7.67 -49.54
CA LYS A 17 95.08 -8.10 -48.20
C LYS A 17 93.56 -7.93 -48.07
N ALA A 18 92.84 -9.00 -48.41
CA ALA A 18 91.58 -9.30 -47.76
C ALA A 18 91.81 -9.39 -46.25
N CYS A 19 90.86 -8.91 -45.44
CA CYS A 19 90.92 -8.88 -43.97
C CYS A 19 91.49 -10.19 -43.38
N PRO A 20 92.76 -10.22 -42.89
CA PRO A 20 93.33 -11.41 -42.30
C PRO A 20 93.18 -11.32 -40.78
N GLY A 21 92.17 -12.01 -40.26
CA GLY A 21 91.95 -12.16 -38.82
C GLY A 21 91.07 -13.34 -38.40
N ALA A 22 90.53 -14.14 -39.34
CA ALA A 22 89.76 -15.34 -38.98
C ALA A 22 89.87 -16.51 -39.96
N ILE A 23 90.72 -16.43 -40.99
CA ILE A 23 90.88 -17.51 -41.96
C ILE A 23 92.38 -17.68 -42.23
N ASP A 24 93.05 -18.47 -41.39
CA ASP A 24 94.42 -18.91 -41.64
C ASP A 24 94.43 -20.37 -42.11
N THR A 25 95.27 -20.61 -43.10
CA THR A 25 95.34 -21.74 -44.04
C THR A 25 96.17 -22.93 -43.54
N VAL A 26 96.24 -23.20 -42.23
CA VAL A 26 96.97 -24.36 -41.71
C VAL A 26 96.23 -25.02 -40.56
N PHE A 27 95.34 -25.97 -40.85
CA PHE A 27 94.97 -27.04 -39.91
C PHE A 27 94.64 -28.34 -40.66
N THR A 28 95.55 -29.29 -40.56
CA THR A 28 95.35 -30.69 -40.95
C THR A 28 94.40 -31.38 -39.98
N ALA A 29 93.31 -31.94 -40.52
CA ALA A 29 92.51 -33.07 -40.01
C ALA A 29 92.16 -33.10 -38.51
N SER A 30 91.19 -32.28 -38.09
CA SER A 30 89.90 -32.74 -37.49
C SER A 30 89.12 -31.52 -36.96
N THR A 31 87.82 -31.50 -37.28
CA THR A 31 86.80 -30.46 -37.01
C THR A 31 86.63 -29.34 -38.05
N THR A 32 85.43 -29.34 -38.63
CA THR A 32 84.88 -28.62 -39.79
C THR A 32 84.37 -27.22 -39.44
N ARG A 33 85.01 -26.17 -39.95
CA ARG A 33 84.41 -24.82 -40.08
C ARG A 33 84.61 -24.33 -41.51
N LYS A 34 83.52 -24.00 -42.21
CA LYS A 34 83.53 -23.36 -43.54
C LYS A 34 82.85 -22.00 -43.43
N PHE A 35 83.37 -21.02 -44.16
CA PHE A 35 82.77 -19.69 -44.28
C PHE A 35 82.21 -19.54 -45.69
N HIS A 36 80.97 -19.05 -45.80
CA HIS A 36 80.40 -18.61 -47.07
C HIS A 36 80.24 -17.10 -47.04
N LEU A 37 80.70 -16.44 -48.11
CA LEU A 37 80.55 -15.00 -48.29
C LEU A 37 79.68 -14.74 -49.51
N GLU A 38 78.63 -13.95 -49.32
CA GLU A 38 77.82 -13.43 -50.41
C GLU A 38 77.82 -11.89 -50.35
N ASN A 39 78.00 -11.28 -51.51
CA ASN A 39 78.12 -9.84 -51.67
C ASN A 39 76.88 -9.29 -52.38
N PHE A 40 76.26 -8.28 -51.79
CA PHE A 40 75.11 -7.60 -52.37
C PHE A 40 75.45 -6.13 -52.51
N VAL A 41 75.45 -5.63 -53.75
CA VAL A 41 75.75 -4.23 -54.06
C VAL A 41 74.46 -3.43 -53.97
N ASN A 42 74.44 -2.43 -53.09
CA ASN A 42 73.32 -1.49 -53.00
C ASN A 42 73.51 -0.33 -53.99
N GLY A 43 72.39 0.20 -54.49
CA GLY A 43 72.38 1.34 -55.41
C GLY A 43 72.78 2.68 -54.76
N PRO A 44 72.59 3.80 -55.48
CA PRO A 44 73.05 5.13 -55.07
C PRO A 44 72.34 5.72 -53.83
N THR A 45 71.40 5.01 -53.22
CA THR A 45 70.59 5.44 -52.07
C THR A 45 70.63 4.40 -50.95
N ALA A 46 70.63 4.84 -49.69
CA ALA A 46 70.59 3.92 -48.55
C ALA A 46 69.27 3.13 -48.54
N ALA A 47 69.34 1.85 -48.18
CA ALA A 47 68.19 0.94 -48.18
C ALA A 47 68.17 0.10 -46.88
N CYS A 48 66.97 -0.23 -46.37
CA CYS A 48 66.84 -1.34 -45.41
C CYS A 48 66.78 -2.63 -46.26
N ALA A 49 67.46 -3.69 -45.84
CA ALA A 49 67.39 -5.02 -46.45
C ALA A 49 67.02 -6.04 -45.38
N THR A 50 66.14 -6.99 -45.70
CA THR A 50 65.84 -8.13 -44.83
C THR A 50 66.60 -9.34 -45.33
N ILE A 51 67.51 -9.86 -44.51
CA ILE A 51 68.23 -11.09 -44.81
C ILE A 51 67.53 -12.23 -44.08
N THR A 52 67.25 -13.30 -44.82
CA THR A 52 66.58 -14.48 -44.31
C THR A 52 67.46 -15.71 -44.52
N PHE A 53 67.71 -16.45 -43.44
CA PHE A 53 68.38 -17.75 -43.47
C PHE A 53 67.34 -18.87 -43.39
N THR A 54 67.42 -19.81 -44.32
CA THR A 54 66.59 -21.02 -44.33
C THR A 54 67.49 -22.26 -44.35
N ALA A 55 67.35 -23.13 -43.35
CA ALA A 55 68.08 -24.40 -43.31
C ALA A 55 67.40 -25.45 -44.21
N ASN A 56 68.16 -26.08 -45.10
CA ASN A 56 67.67 -27.14 -45.99
C ASN A 56 68.02 -28.52 -45.40
N CYS A 57 67.15 -29.01 -44.51
CA CYS A 57 67.33 -30.26 -43.77
C CYS A 57 66.17 -31.24 -44.00
N SER A 58 66.47 -32.54 -44.15
CA SER A 58 65.46 -33.58 -44.43
C SER A 58 64.90 -34.31 -43.20
N THR A 59 65.43 -34.05 -41.99
CA THR A 59 64.96 -34.70 -40.75
C THR A 59 64.83 -33.72 -39.58
N THR A 60 63.95 -34.02 -38.63
CA THR A 60 63.47 -33.13 -37.53
C THR A 60 64.43 -33.01 -36.35
N THR A 61 65.62 -33.62 -36.39
CA THR A 61 66.60 -33.54 -35.30
C THR A 61 67.64 -32.45 -35.54
N ASN A 62 67.34 -31.29 -34.95
CA ASN A 62 68.26 -30.23 -34.49
C ASN A 62 69.34 -29.74 -35.48
N PRO A 63 68.98 -28.91 -36.47
CA PRO A 63 69.97 -28.14 -37.22
C PRO A 63 70.58 -27.09 -36.29
N VAL A 64 71.80 -27.34 -35.81
CA VAL A 64 72.59 -26.32 -35.13
C VAL A 64 72.94 -25.26 -36.19
N ILE A 65 72.22 -24.13 -36.15
CA ILE A 65 72.40 -23.08 -37.15
C ILE A 65 73.65 -22.23 -36.84
N PRO A 66 74.37 -21.78 -37.88
CA PRO A 66 75.61 -21.00 -37.82
C PRO A 66 75.47 -19.69 -37.02
N VAL A 67 76.55 -19.23 -36.40
CA VAL A 67 76.65 -17.81 -36.04
C VAL A 67 76.91 -17.04 -37.34
N ALA A 68 76.01 -16.14 -37.73
CA ALA A 68 76.21 -15.26 -38.87
C ALA A 68 76.81 -13.94 -38.38
N TYR A 69 77.90 -13.52 -39.02
CA TYR A 69 78.55 -12.23 -38.77
C TYR A 69 78.25 -11.31 -39.95
N LEU A 70 77.62 -10.18 -39.65
CA LEU A 70 77.19 -9.21 -40.65
C LEU A 70 78.07 -7.98 -40.57
N GLY A 71 78.59 -7.56 -41.73
CA GLY A 71 79.37 -6.34 -41.87
C GLY A 71 79.02 -5.62 -43.17
N SER A 72 79.03 -4.30 -43.13
CA SER A 72 79.06 -3.48 -44.33
C SER A 72 80.51 -3.20 -44.73
N PHE A 73 80.83 -3.30 -46.02
CA PHE A 73 82.10 -2.84 -46.55
C PHE A 73 81.93 -1.48 -47.23
N ASP A 74 82.56 -0.45 -46.64
CA ASP A 74 82.74 0.87 -47.25
C ASP A 74 84.15 0.93 -47.88
N PRO A 75 84.26 1.12 -49.21
CA PRO A 75 85.55 1.20 -49.88
C PRO A 75 86.37 2.44 -49.50
N SER A 76 85.76 3.46 -48.90
CA SER A 76 86.42 4.70 -48.46
C SER A 76 86.96 4.65 -47.02
N ASN A 77 86.49 3.69 -46.21
CA ASN A 77 86.91 3.54 -44.82
C ASN A 77 86.87 2.06 -44.40
N LEU A 78 88.05 1.48 -44.17
CA LEU A 78 88.25 0.06 -43.88
C LEU A 78 87.38 -0.42 -42.69
N CYS A 79 86.43 -1.32 -42.97
CA CYS A 79 85.58 -2.11 -42.07
C CYS A 79 85.03 -1.38 -40.83
N THR A 80 84.01 -0.54 -41.04
CA THR A 80 83.21 -0.01 -39.94
C THR A 80 82.00 -0.92 -39.65
N ASN A 81 82.03 -1.49 -38.45
CA ASN A 81 80.90 -2.02 -37.69
C ASN A 81 80.48 -3.48 -37.94
N TYR A 82 80.70 -4.30 -36.90
CA TYR A 82 79.94 -5.51 -36.65
C TYR A 82 78.46 -5.13 -36.42
N LEU A 83 77.58 -5.57 -37.31
CA LEU A 83 76.16 -5.19 -37.30
C LEU A 83 75.31 -6.01 -36.33
N GLY A 84 75.86 -7.09 -35.74
CA GLY A 84 75.21 -7.89 -34.70
C GLY A 84 75.42 -9.40 -34.82
N ASP A 85 75.03 -10.14 -33.78
CA ASP A 85 74.83 -11.59 -33.77
C ASP A 85 73.32 -11.86 -33.93
N PRO A 86 72.87 -12.77 -34.82
CA PRO A 86 71.46 -13.12 -34.92
C PRO A 86 70.86 -13.74 -33.64
N GLY A 87 71.67 -14.04 -32.62
CA GLY A 87 71.16 -14.27 -31.26
C GLY A 87 70.31 -15.52 -31.14
N GLY A 88 70.92 -16.69 -31.35
CA GLY A 88 70.36 -17.98 -30.93
C GLY A 88 69.85 -18.89 -32.05
N SER A 89 69.88 -20.19 -31.78
CA SER A 89 69.50 -21.27 -32.71
C SER A 89 67.97 -21.33 -32.88
N PRO A 90 67.45 -21.49 -34.12
CA PRO A 90 66.05 -21.85 -34.29
C PRO A 90 65.85 -23.27 -33.75
N THR A 91 64.76 -23.47 -33.03
CA THR A 91 64.42 -24.77 -32.40
C THR A 91 63.62 -25.69 -33.32
N THR A 92 63.32 -25.28 -34.55
CA THR A 92 62.35 -25.96 -35.42
C THR A 92 62.79 -25.95 -36.89
N VAL A 93 62.78 -27.11 -37.54
CA VAL A 93 63.16 -27.28 -38.96
C VAL A 93 62.17 -26.57 -39.88
N GLY A 94 62.66 -25.76 -40.82
CA GLY A 94 61.84 -25.08 -41.83
C GLY A 94 61.33 -23.68 -41.47
N VAL A 95 61.58 -23.18 -40.25
CA VAL A 95 61.26 -21.80 -39.86
C VAL A 95 62.42 -20.87 -40.24
N PRO A 96 62.23 -19.92 -41.18
CA PRO A 96 63.27 -18.98 -41.55
C PRO A 96 63.60 -18.01 -40.41
N ILE A 97 64.88 -17.64 -40.26
CA ILE A 97 65.31 -16.53 -39.39
C ILE A 97 65.54 -15.31 -40.27
N SER A 98 64.82 -14.22 -40.00
CA SER A 98 64.93 -12.95 -40.73
C SER A 98 65.42 -11.82 -39.84
N PHE A 99 66.25 -10.94 -40.38
CA PHE A 99 66.72 -9.73 -39.70
C PHE A 99 66.85 -8.57 -40.69
N ALA A 100 66.48 -7.38 -40.23
CA ALA A 100 66.57 -6.15 -41.00
C ALA A 100 67.90 -5.45 -40.73
N VAL A 101 68.59 -5.03 -41.80
CA VAL A 101 69.85 -4.32 -41.73
C VAL A 101 69.81 -3.06 -42.60
N ASN A 102 70.45 -2.00 -42.12
CA ASN A 102 70.68 -0.79 -42.90
C ASN A 102 71.90 -0.98 -43.81
N VAL A 103 71.74 -0.74 -45.11
CA VAL A 103 72.84 -0.73 -46.08
C VAL A 103 73.09 0.71 -46.54
N PRO A 104 74.29 1.27 -46.29
CA PRO A 104 74.65 2.61 -46.76
C PRO A 104 74.50 2.74 -48.29
N ALA A 105 74.26 3.96 -48.76
CA ALA A 105 74.27 4.28 -50.19
C ALA A 105 75.63 3.92 -50.81
N ASN A 106 75.64 3.24 -51.96
CA ASN A 106 76.85 2.69 -52.61
C ASN A 106 77.67 1.70 -51.75
N GLY A 107 77.13 1.22 -50.63
CA GLY A 107 77.77 0.22 -49.78
C GLY A 107 77.60 -1.20 -50.34
N THR A 108 78.56 -2.08 -50.04
CA THR A 108 78.39 -3.52 -50.27
C THR A 108 78.06 -4.20 -48.95
N LEU A 109 76.91 -4.88 -48.89
CA LEU A 109 76.56 -5.72 -47.75
C LEU A 109 77.27 -7.07 -47.91
N VAL A 110 78.06 -7.43 -46.90
CA VAL A 110 78.77 -8.70 -46.86
C VAL A 110 78.16 -9.56 -45.77
N VAL A 111 77.56 -10.68 -46.19
CA VAL A 111 77.02 -11.67 -45.27
C VAL A 111 78.07 -12.77 -45.11
N SER A 112 78.63 -12.91 -43.91
CA SER A 112 79.54 -14.00 -43.58
C SER A 112 78.85 -14.97 -42.65
N VAL A 113 78.77 -16.22 -43.06
CA VAL A 113 78.11 -17.27 -42.26
C VAL A 113 79.16 -18.27 -41.80
N GLN A 114 79.27 -18.49 -40.49
CA GLN A 114 80.23 -19.44 -39.91
C GLN A 114 79.55 -20.74 -39.51
N GLU A 115 79.68 -21.78 -40.33
CA GLU A 115 79.15 -23.12 -39.99
C GLU A 115 79.94 -23.77 -38.85
N VAL A 116 79.22 -24.35 -37.88
CA VAL A 116 79.79 -25.20 -36.82
C VAL A 116 79.20 -26.61 -37.00
N ASN A 117 80.05 -27.61 -37.26
CA ASN A 117 79.69 -29.04 -37.45
C ASN A 117 79.03 -29.45 -38.78
N HIS A 118 79.71 -29.20 -39.90
CA HIS A 118 79.36 -29.82 -41.19
C HIS A 118 79.50 -31.36 -41.08
N ASN A 119 78.50 -32.13 -41.51
CA ASN A 119 78.41 -33.61 -41.58
C ASN A 119 77.91 -34.43 -40.38
N GLN A 120 77.14 -33.87 -39.45
CA GLN A 120 76.38 -34.69 -38.48
C GLN A 120 74.87 -34.49 -38.71
N GLY A 121 74.25 -35.28 -39.61
CA GLY A 121 72.78 -35.40 -39.65
C GLY A 121 71.99 -34.92 -40.89
N GLY A 122 72.48 -35.12 -42.13
CA GLY A 122 71.61 -35.13 -43.31
C GLY A 122 71.03 -33.79 -43.82
N CYS A 123 71.64 -32.65 -43.47
CA CYS A 123 71.36 -31.35 -44.08
C CYS A 123 72.34 -31.07 -45.23
N SER A 124 71.85 -30.61 -46.38
CA SER A 124 72.67 -30.35 -47.58
C SER A 124 73.15 -28.89 -47.72
N GLY A 125 72.84 -28.03 -46.75
CA GLY A 125 73.27 -26.62 -46.70
C GLY A 125 72.17 -25.68 -46.18
N TYR A 126 72.40 -24.37 -46.29
CA TYR A 126 71.40 -23.31 -46.08
C TYR A 126 71.25 -22.47 -47.36
N SER A 127 70.12 -21.77 -47.51
CA SER A 127 69.99 -20.68 -48.48
C SER A 127 69.93 -19.34 -47.75
N VAL A 128 70.62 -18.35 -48.31
CA VAL A 128 70.51 -16.94 -47.90
C VAL A 128 69.64 -16.25 -48.93
N ASN A 129 68.57 -15.58 -48.47
CA ASN A 129 67.78 -14.73 -49.34
C ASN A 129 67.79 -13.29 -48.79
N VAL A 130 68.18 -12.34 -49.63
CA VAL A 130 68.16 -10.91 -49.32
C VAL A 130 67.01 -10.30 -50.08
N SER A 131 66.06 -9.72 -49.36
CA SER A 131 64.83 -9.16 -49.93
C SER A 131 64.52 -7.79 -49.33
N GLY A 132 63.63 -7.04 -50.01
CA GLY A 132 63.11 -5.78 -49.47
C GLY A 132 64.07 -4.60 -49.50
N LEU A 133 65.00 -4.53 -50.49
CA LEU A 133 65.82 -3.34 -50.78
C LEU A 133 64.92 -2.17 -51.23
N THR A 134 64.23 -1.54 -50.29
CA THR A 134 63.40 -0.35 -50.54
C THR A 134 64.15 0.87 -50.04
N CYS A 135 64.35 1.84 -50.93
CA CYS A 135 65.07 3.07 -50.64
C CYS A 135 64.41 3.83 -49.47
N ASN A 136 65.20 4.18 -48.46
CA ASN A 136 64.75 5.06 -47.38
C ASN A 136 65.14 6.49 -47.76
N THR A 137 64.18 7.40 -47.92
CA THR A 137 64.44 8.77 -48.42
C THR A 137 65.00 9.71 -47.36
N ASP A 138 65.08 9.31 -46.09
CA ASP A 138 65.53 10.18 -45.01
C ASP A 138 66.91 9.76 -44.47
N ALA A 139 67.89 10.66 -44.65
CA ALA A 139 69.25 10.49 -44.19
C ALA A 139 69.32 10.53 -42.65
N GLY A 140 69.31 9.36 -42.00
CA GLY A 140 69.75 9.21 -40.60
C GLY A 140 68.87 8.40 -39.64
N ALA A 141 67.78 7.76 -40.07
CA ALA A 141 66.93 6.98 -39.16
C ALA A 141 67.36 5.49 -39.03
N GLU A 142 67.49 4.99 -37.80
CA GLU A 142 67.55 3.55 -37.49
C GLU A 142 66.29 2.86 -38.06
N CYS A 143 66.36 1.63 -38.60
CA CYS A 143 65.15 0.90 -39.05
C CYS A 143 64.25 0.67 -37.81
N GLN A 144 63.28 1.55 -37.58
CA GLN A 144 62.40 1.49 -36.41
C GLN A 144 61.24 0.52 -36.70
N ALA A 145 61.13 -0.54 -35.91
CA ALA A 145 59.99 -1.44 -35.98
C ALA A 145 58.69 -0.67 -35.72
N CYS A 146 57.66 -0.96 -36.52
CA CYS A 146 56.34 -0.37 -36.38
C CYS A 146 55.79 -0.63 -34.97
N SER A 147 55.48 0.42 -34.20
CA SER A 147 54.87 0.28 -32.88
C SER A 147 53.62 1.15 -32.75
N ILE A 148 52.57 0.60 -32.13
CA ILE A 148 51.28 1.26 -31.91
C ILE A 148 51.12 1.46 -30.41
N THR A 149 50.89 2.70 -29.97
CA THR A 149 50.50 3.00 -28.58
C THR A 149 49.00 3.29 -28.54
N PRO A 150 48.16 2.33 -28.12
CA PRO A 150 46.73 2.57 -28.00
C PRO A 150 46.43 3.56 -26.85
N PRO A 151 45.31 4.31 -26.91
CA PRO A 151 44.79 5.03 -25.75
C PRO A 151 44.59 4.11 -24.55
N ALA A 152 44.51 4.68 -23.34
CA ALA A 152 44.10 3.95 -22.16
C ALA A 152 42.66 3.43 -22.29
N ASN A 153 42.33 2.34 -21.60
CA ASN A 153 40.96 1.85 -21.51
C ASN A 153 40.04 2.93 -20.93
N ILE A 154 38.85 3.07 -21.49
CA ILE A 154 37.88 4.12 -21.12
C ILE A 154 36.71 3.46 -20.40
N VAL A 155 36.26 4.09 -19.32
CA VAL A 155 35.03 3.70 -18.60
C VAL A 155 34.15 4.94 -18.51
N VAL A 156 32.92 4.85 -19.01
CA VAL A 156 31.91 5.91 -18.95
C VAL A 156 30.56 5.32 -18.54
N ASN A 157 29.61 6.19 -18.17
CA ASN A 157 28.22 5.77 -18.00
C ASN A 157 27.44 5.96 -19.31
N ASN A 158 26.30 5.29 -19.44
CA ASN A 158 25.39 5.51 -20.56
C ASN A 158 24.88 6.96 -20.63
N ASP A 159 24.62 7.42 -21.85
CA ASP A 159 23.96 8.71 -22.08
C ASP A 159 22.49 8.64 -21.65
N PRO A 160 21.89 9.75 -21.14
CA PRO A 160 20.51 9.74 -20.66
C PRO A 160 19.51 9.20 -21.68
N ASN A 161 18.71 8.21 -21.26
CA ASN A 161 17.71 7.52 -22.06
C ASN A 161 18.27 6.74 -23.27
N GLN A 162 19.56 6.39 -23.26
CA GLN A 162 20.19 5.56 -24.29
C GLN A 162 20.81 4.31 -23.66
N CYS A 163 20.84 3.20 -24.42
CA CYS A 163 21.53 1.96 -24.02
C CYS A 163 23.00 1.93 -24.46
N GLY A 164 23.71 3.01 -24.14
CA GLY A 164 25.09 3.22 -24.55
C GLY A 164 25.47 4.67 -24.41
N ALA A 165 26.70 5.00 -24.81
CA ALA A 165 27.21 6.36 -24.78
C ALA A 165 28.01 6.68 -26.05
N VAL A 166 27.98 7.94 -26.46
CA VAL A 166 28.89 8.45 -27.48
C VAL A 166 30.24 8.74 -26.84
N VAL A 167 31.28 7.99 -27.22
CA VAL A 167 32.61 8.11 -26.60
C VAL A 167 33.61 8.71 -27.57
N THR A 168 34.19 9.84 -27.19
CA THR A 168 35.36 10.42 -27.86
C THR A 168 36.63 9.98 -27.17
N PHE A 169 37.63 9.59 -27.95
CA PHE A 169 38.95 9.21 -27.47
C PHE A 169 40.05 9.86 -28.32
N PRO A 170 41.24 10.10 -27.73
CA PRO A 170 42.36 10.69 -28.45
C PRO A 170 42.81 9.83 -29.62
N THR A 171 43.33 10.47 -30.67
CA THR A 171 43.93 9.76 -31.81
C THR A 171 45.09 8.87 -31.32
N PRO A 172 45.12 7.58 -31.68
CA PRO A 172 46.24 6.69 -31.35
C PRO A 172 47.57 7.25 -31.86
N THR A 173 48.65 7.04 -31.12
CA THR A 173 49.99 7.46 -31.53
C THR A 173 50.77 6.29 -32.12
N THR A 174 51.48 6.53 -33.22
CA THR A 174 52.37 5.55 -33.87
C THR A 174 53.79 6.10 -33.98
N SER A 175 54.76 5.19 -34.02
CA SER A 175 56.18 5.51 -34.32
C SER A 175 56.62 4.83 -35.62
N GLY A 176 57.58 5.42 -36.34
CA GLY A 176 58.10 4.92 -37.62
C GLY A 176 57.28 5.38 -38.85
N THR A 177 57.42 4.67 -40.00
CA THR A 177 56.69 4.95 -41.27
C THR A 177 55.24 4.46 -41.29
N CYS A 178 54.73 4.02 -40.15
CA CYS A 178 53.38 3.50 -39.97
C CYS A 178 52.41 4.62 -39.63
N GLY A 179 51.85 5.28 -40.64
CA GLY A 179 50.66 6.11 -40.44
C GLY A 179 49.51 5.29 -39.83
N VAL A 180 48.72 5.89 -38.93
CA VAL A 180 47.46 5.31 -38.46
C VAL A 180 46.43 5.42 -39.58
N VAL A 181 45.73 4.33 -39.91
CA VAL A 181 44.71 4.31 -40.96
C VAL A 181 43.30 4.38 -40.39
N SER A 182 43.03 3.64 -39.32
CA SER A 182 41.68 3.59 -38.76
C SER A 182 41.65 3.08 -37.31
N ALA A 183 40.67 3.58 -36.55
CA ALA A 183 40.18 2.97 -35.31
C ALA A 183 38.74 2.54 -35.55
N SER A 184 38.40 1.29 -35.21
CA SER A 184 37.05 0.75 -35.39
C SER A 184 36.53 0.12 -34.08
N PRO A 185 35.42 0.61 -33.51
CA PRO A 185 34.65 1.81 -33.91
C PRO A 185 35.47 3.12 -33.82
N ALA A 186 35.09 4.14 -34.59
CA ALA A 186 35.81 5.42 -34.65
C ALA A 186 35.56 6.30 -33.40
N SER A 187 36.46 7.24 -33.12
CA SER A 187 36.26 8.24 -32.06
C SER A 187 34.98 9.05 -32.33
N GLY A 188 34.12 9.19 -31.31
CA GLY A 188 32.80 9.80 -31.44
C GLY A 188 31.70 8.84 -31.93
N SER A 189 31.97 7.53 -32.00
CA SER A 189 30.94 6.52 -32.26
C SER A 189 30.08 6.27 -31.01
N PHE A 190 28.88 5.72 -31.22
CA PHE A 190 28.05 5.17 -30.16
C PHE A 190 28.58 3.80 -29.73
N PHE A 191 28.81 3.64 -28.42
CA PHE A 191 29.22 2.39 -27.80
C PHE A 191 28.07 1.86 -26.94
N PRO A 192 27.56 0.64 -27.20
CA PRO A 192 26.51 0.05 -26.37
C PRO A 192 27.01 -0.25 -24.95
N VAL A 193 26.08 -0.38 -24.00
CA VAL A 193 26.39 -0.85 -22.64
C VAL A 193 27.17 -2.17 -22.68
N GLY A 194 28.20 -2.28 -21.82
CA GLY A 194 29.16 -3.38 -21.81
C GLY A 194 30.53 -2.96 -22.32
N THR A 195 31.40 -3.94 -22.57
CA THR A 195 32.78 -3.71 -23.02
C THR A 195 32.90 -3.92 -24.52
N THR A 196 33.24 -2.85 -25.24
CA THR A 196 33.56 -2.88 -26.67
C THR A 196 35.06 -2.75 -26.88
N THR A 197 35.65 -3.63 -27.70
CA THR A 197 37.06 -3.54 -28.09
C THR A 197 37.21 -2.65 -29.31
N VAL A 198 38.02 -1.60 -29.21
CA VAL A 198 38.39 -0.73 -30.34
C VAL A 198 39.68 -1.26 -30.95
N THR A 199 39.63 -1.65 -32.23
CA THR A 199 40.81 -2.14 -32.97
C THR A 199 41.43 -1.01 -33.78
N ILE A 200 42.73 -0.81 -33.61
CA ILE A 200 43.55 0.18 -34.32
C ILE A 200 44.33 -0.55 -35.41
N THR A 201 44.26 -0.06 -36.65
CA THR A 201 44.99 -0.63 -37.79
C THR A 201 45.88 0.44 -38.44
N THR A 202 47.14 0.09 -38.70
CA THR A 202 48.12 0.96 -39.37
C THR A 202 48.22 0.69 -40.88
N THR A 203 48.87 1.58 -41.63
CA THR A 203 49.13 1.43 -43.08
C THR A 203 49.95 0.19 -43.40
N ALA A 204 50.78 -0.27 -42.45
CA ALA A 204 51.61 -1.46 -42.58
C ALA A 204 50.90 -2.77 -42.14
N GLY A 205 49.61 -2.70 -41.77
CA GLY A 205 48.81 -3.88 -41.39
C GLY A 205 48.97 -4.34 -39.94
N ASN A 206 49.74 -3.62 -39.11
CA ASN A 206 49.86 -3.93 -37.68
C ASN A 206 48.59 -3.52 -36.92
N THR A 207 48.18 -4.33 -35.93
CA THR A 207 46.99 -4.10 -35.11
C THR A 207 47.33 -3.94 -33.62
N SER A 208 46.58 -3.08 -32.94
CA SER A 208 46.57 -2.95 -31.47
C SER A 208 45.14 -2.63 -31.02
N SER A 209 44.85 -2.69 -29.72
CA SER A 209 43.50 -2.46 -29.22
C SER A 209 43.47 -1.88 -27.81
N PHE A 210 42.37 -1.22 -27.48
CA PHE A 210 41.97 -0.84 -26.14
C PHE A 210 40.47 -1.11 -25.97
N THR A 211 39.96 -1.03 -24.75
CA THR A 211 38.55 -1.28 -24.46
C THR A 211 37.82 -0.01 -24.02
N VAL A 212 36.60 0.17 -24.50
CA VAL A 212 35.62 1.13 -23.97
C VAL A 212 34.56 0.34 -23.21
N THR A 213 34.37 0.63 -21.93
CA THR A 213 33.32 0.05 -21.10
C THR A 213 32.27 1.11 -20.79
N VAL A 214 31.03 0.85 -21.18
CA VAL A 214 29.88 1.71 -20.86
C VAL A 214 29.06 1.03 -19.77
N ASN A 215 28.97 1.67 -18.60
CA ASN A 215 28.15 1.21 -17.48
C ASN A 215 26.75 1.80 -17.57
N ASP A 216 25.73 0.96 -17.41
CA ASP A 216 24.37 1.47 -17.24
C ASP A 216 24.14 1.92 -15.79
N THR A 217 23.77 3.17 -15.61
CA THR A 217 23.51 3.76 -14.30
C THR A 217 22.10 4.34 -14.18
N GLN A 218 21.30 4.24 -15.24
CA GLN A 218 19.95 4.75 -15.24
C GLN A 218 19.01 3.69 -14.65
N PRO A 219 18.25 3.99 -13.58
CA PRO A 219 17.28 3.05 -13.06
C PRO A 219 16.13 2.79 -14.05
N PRO A 220 15.59 1.56 -14.07
CA PRO A 220 14.40 1.28 -14.86
C PRO A 220 13.19 2.04 -14.31
N THR A 221 12.12 2.08 -15.10
CA THR A 221 10.81 2.57 -14.65
C THR A 221 9.88 1.41 -14.27
N ILE A 222 8.96 1.66 -13.34
CA ILE A 222 7.90 0.72 -12.98
C ILE A 222 6.62 1.47 -12.62
N THR A 223 5.47 0.97 -13.11
CA THR A 223 4.14 1.46 -12.78
C THR A 223 3.30 0.30 -12.25
N CYS A 224 2.89 0.39 -10.99
CA CYS A 224 2.02 -0.60 -10.35
C CYS A 224 0.55 -0.43 -10.79
N PRO A 225 -0.26 -1.50 -10.74
CA PRO A 225 -1.70 -1.37 -10.90
C PRO A 225 -2.32 -0.59 -9.73
N ALA A 226 -3.59 -0.21 -9.87
CA ALA A 226 -4.38 0.30 -8.76
C ALA A 226 -4.55 -0.74 -7.64
N ASN A 227 -4.96 -0.30 -6.45
CA ASN A 227 -5.30 -1.20 -5.35
C ASN A 227 -6.39 -2.19 -5.78
N ILE A 228 -6.21 -3.46 -5.41
CA ILE A 228 -7.08 -4.57 -5.80
C ILE A 228 -7.97 -4.93 -4.61
N THR A 229 -9.27 -5.03 -4.82
CA THR A 229 -10.20 -5.61 -3.84
C THR A 229 -10.88 -6.82 -4.45
N VAL A 230 -10.76 -7.97 -3.78
CA VAL A 230 -11.36 -9.23 -4.22
C VAL A 230 -12.15 -9.86 -3.07
N GLN A 231 -13.10 -10.72 -3.43
CA GLN A 231 -13.82 -11.54 -2.46
C GLN A 231 -13.38 -13.00 -2.59
N THR A 232 -13.33 -13.70 -1.46
CA THR A 232 -13.17 -15.16 -1.44
C THR A 232 -14.47 -15.87 -1.84
N ALA A 233 -14.43 -17.19 -1.97
CA ALA A 233 -15.66 -17.98 -1.96
C ALA A 233 -16.34 -17.92 -0.57
N PRO A 234 -17.66 -18.13 -0.45
CA PRO A 234 -18.33 -18.21 0.84
C PRO A 234 -17.62 -19.19 1.79
N ASN A 235 -17.41 -18.74 3.02
CA ASN A 235 -16.74 -19.42 4.14
C ASN A 235 -15.24 -19.69 3.93
N ALA A 236 -14.65 -19.29 2.81
CA ALA A 236 -13.21 -19.42 2.60
C ALA A 236 -12.42 -18.30 3.30
N THR A 237 -11.19 -18.60 3.72
CA THR A 237 -10.32 -17.68 4.47
C THR A 237 -9.21 -17.06 3.61
N SER A 238 -9.14 -17.44 2.34
CA SER A 238 -8.11 -16.98 1.41
C SER A 238 -8.55 -17.13 -0.04
N THR A 239 -7.90 -16.38 -0.94
CA THR A 239 -8.07 -16.53 -2.39
C THR A 239 -6.75 -16.28 -3.12
N ILE A 240 -6.65 -16.77 -4.35
CA ILE A 240 -5.49 -16.52 -5.22
C ILE A 240 -5.72 -15.21 -5.98
N VAL A 241 -4.70 -14.34 -6.03
CA VAL A 241 -4.79 -13.05 -6.71
C VAL A 241 -3.65 -12.89 -7.70
N THR A 242 -4.00 -12.54 -8.94
CA THR A 242 -3.05 -12.23 -10.00
C THR A 242 -3.03 -10.74 -10.28
N TYR A 243 -1.85 -10.21 -10.56
CA TYR A 243 -1.60 -8.81 -10.88
C TYR A 243 -0.39 -8.67 -11.81
N ALA A 244 -0.33 -7.54 -12.50
CA ALA A 244 0.79 -7.19 -13.36
C ALA A 244 1.07 -5.69 -13.25
N ALA A 245 2.33 -5.34 -13.07
CA ALA A 245 2.87 -4.01 -13.27
C ALA A 245 3.39 -3.88 -14.71
N THR A 246 3.59 -2.65 -15.16
CA THR A 246 4.37 -2.36 -16.36
C THR A 246 5.74 -1.82 -15.97
N GLY A 247 6.76 -2.20 -16.72
CA GLY A 247 8.13 -1.74 -16.52
C GLY A 247 8.80 -1.54 -17.86
N SER A 248 9.68 -0.54 -17.92
CA SER A 248 10.53 -0.29 -19.08
C SER A 248 11.89 0.21 -18.62
N ASP A 249 12.87 0.12 -19.50
CA ASP A 249 14.20 0.62 -19.26
C ASP A 249 14.79 1.16 -20.58
N ASN A 250 15.79 2.04 -20.49
CA ASN A 250 16.52 2.52 -21.67
C ASN A 250 17.37 1.41 -22.32
N CYS A 251 17.73 0.38 -21.56
CA CYS A 251 18.37 -0.84 -22.05
C CYS A 251 17.40 -2.03 -22.16
N PRO A 252 17.64 -2.97 -23.09
CA PRO A 252 16.84 -4.20 -23.18
C PRO A 252 16.99 -5.09 -21.93
N SER A 253 15.96 -5.88 -21.63
CA SER A 253 15.97 -6.96 -20.63
C SER A 253 15.87 -6.54 -19.16
N SER A 254 14.88 -5.69 -18.83
CA SER A 254 14.45 -5.53 -17.44
C SER A 254 13.47 -6.64 -17.02
N VAL A 255 13.56 -7.04 -15.75
CA VAL A 255 12.78 -8.14 -15.16
C VAL A 255 11.92 -7.61 -14.02
N LEU A 256 10.62 -7.86 -14.13
CA LEU A 256 9.65 -7.59 -13.07
C LEU A 256 9.58 -8.73 -12.07
N SER A 257 9.57 -8.38 -10.79
CA SER A 257 9.39 -9.30 -9.66
C SER A 257 8.41 -8.70 -8.65
N TYR A 258 7.75 -9.54 -7.86
CA TYR A 258 6.76 -9.11 -6.87
C TYR A 258 6.96 -9.83 -5.55
N THR A 259 6.67 -9.15 -4.44
CA THR A 259 6.60 -9.75 -3.11
C THR A 259 5.31 -9.30 -2.43
N PRO A 260 4.32 -10.19 -2.19
CA PRO A 260 4.22 -11.59 -2.67
C PRO A 260 4.20 -11.72 -4.21
N ALA A 261 4.47 -12.92 -4.74
CA ALA A 261 4.45 -13.19 -6.18
C ALA A 261 3.03 -13.14 -6.77
N SER A 262 2.87 -12.68 -8.01
CA SER A 262 1.57 -12.74 -8.72
C SER A 262 1.07 -14.18 -8.80
N GLY A 263 -0.19 -14.42 -8.44
CA GLY A 263 -0.76 -15.77 -8.30
C GLY A 263 -0.55 -16.41 -6.93
N SER A 264 -0.02 -15.68 -5.94
CA SER A 264 0.05 -16.15 -4.55
C SER A 264 -1.34 -16.22 -3.91
N THR A 265 -1.44 -17.00 -2.83
CA THR A 265 -2.62 -17.03 -1.96
C THR A 265 -2.57 -15.88 -0.96
N PHE A 266 -3.65 -15.12 -0.86
CA PHE A 266 -3.84 -14.03 0.07
C PHE A 266 -4.94 -14.38 1.08
N ASN A 267 -4.64 -14.22 2.37
CA ASN A 267 -5.62 -14.37 3.45
C ASN A 267 -6.53 -13.14 3.53
N LEU A 268 -7.62 -13.26 4.29
CA LEU A 268 -8.51 -12.11 4.57
C LEU A 268 -7.74 -10.91 5.13
N GLY A 269 -8.15 -9.70 4.72
CA GLY A 269 -7.54 -8.44 5.11
C GLY A 269 -6.73 -7.80 3.99
N THR A 270 -5.94 -6.78 4.33
CA THR A 270 -5.16 -6.00 3.38
C THR A 270 -3.69 -6.41 3.45
N THR A 271 -3.13 -6.81 2.31
CA THR A 271 -1.71 -7.12 2.14
C THR A 271 -1.07 -6.12 1.16
N THR A 272 0.04 -5.51 1.56
CA THR A 272 0.83 -4.66 0.65
C THR A 272 1.69 -5.53 -0.26
N VAL A 273 1.61 -5.31 -1.57
CA VAL A 273 2.45 -5.95 -2.58
C VAL A 273 3.49 -4.95 -3.04
N THR A 274 4.77 -5.37 -3.04
CA THR A 274 5.87 -4.59 -3.60
C THR A 274 6.27 -5.16 -4.96
N GLY A 275 6.13 -4.36 -6.02
CA GLY A 275 6.69 -4.65 -7.34
C GLY A 275 8.09 -4.06 -7.46
N LYS A 276 9.02 -4.81 -8.06
CA LYS A 276 10.40 -4.40 -8.32
C LYS A 276 10.76 -4.70 -9.78
N ASN A 277 11.19 -3.68 -10.52
CA ASN A 277 11.79 -3.82 -11.84
C ASN A 277 13.32 -3.75 -11.69
N THR A 278 14.05 -4.71 -12.24
CA THR A 278 15.52 -4.77 -12.21
C THR A 278 16.04 -4.89 -13.64
N ASP A 279 16.92 -3.99 -14.07
CA ASP A 279 17.55 -4.07 -15.39
C ASP A 279 18.69 -5.12 -15.41
N ALA A 280 19.30 -5.32 -16.59
CA ALA A 280 20.42 -6.26 -16.77
C ALA A 280 21.72 -5.84 -16.05
N SER A 281 21.84 -4.56 -15.69
CA SER A 281 23.01 -3.97 -15.03
C SER A 281 22.87 -3.90 -13.51
N GLY A 282 21.70 -4.29 -12.98
CA GLY A 282 21.39 -4.36 -11.57
C GLY A 282 20.76 -3.09 -10.98
N ASN A 283 20.42 -2.07 -11.79
CA ASN A 283 19.66 -0.93 -11.26
C ASN A 283 18.20 -1.36 -11.04
N THR A 284 17.55 -0.73 -10.05
CA THR A 284 16.22 -1.17 -9.61
C THR A 284 15.29 -0.01 -9.35
N ALA A 285 14.01 -0.19 -9.66
CA ALA A 285 12.93 0.67 -9.22
C ALA A 285 11.79 -0.14 -8.59
N THR A 286 11.10 0.47 -7.63
CA THR A 286 10.02 -0.19 -6.88
C THR A 286 8.75 0.63 -6.86
N CYS A 287 7.61 -0.05 -6.84
CA CYS A 287 6.31 0.54 -6.55
C CYS A 287 5.51 -0.37 -5.60
N THR A 288 4.46 0.17 -4.99
CA THR A 288 3.59 -0.59 -4.09
C THR A 288 2.12 -0.37 -4.41
N PHE A 289 1.32 -1.39 -4.15
CA PHE A 289 -0.14 -1.34 -4.15
C PHE A 289 -0.66 -2.30 -3.10
N THR A 290 -1.94 -2.22 -2.76
CA THR A 290 -2.57 -3.10 -1.77
C THR A 290 -3.53 -4.08 -2.42
N VAL A 291 -3.57 -5.30 -1.87
CA VAL A 291 -4.58 -6.33 -2.17
C VAL A 291 -5.42 -6.50 -0.91
N THR A 292 -6.70 -6.15 -1.00
CA THR A 292 -7.68 -6.35 0.06
C THR A 292 -8.57 -7.54 -0.27
N VAL A 293 -8.52 -8.57 0.56
CA VAL A 293 -9.33 -9.77 0.43
C VAL A 293 -10.44 -9.73 1.47
N ASN A 294 -11.68 -9.67 1.01
CA ASN A 294 -12.86 -9.73 1.86
C ASN A 294 -13.52 -11.12 1.78
N GLN A 295 -14.24 -11.49 2.83
CA GLN A 295 -15.09 -12.67 2.82
C GLN A 295 -16.52 -12.22 2.48
N PRO A 296 -17.17 -12.76 1.44
CA PRO A 296 -18.56 -12.43 1.14
C PRO A 296 -19.46 -12.88 2.29
N GLN A 297 -20.30 -11.98 2.79
CA GLN A 297 -21.17 -12.27 3.91
C GLN A 297 -22.55 -11.67 3.66
N THR A 298 -23.60 -12.42 3.99
CA THR A 298 -24.98 -11.94 3.91
C THR A 298 -25.61 -11.93 5.29
N ILE A 299 -26.40 -10.89 5.59
CA ILE A 299 -27.25 -10.84 6.78
C ILE A 299 -28.72 -10.87 6.34
N GLU A 300 -29.49 -11.79 6.90
CA GLU A 300 -30.91 -11.99 6.59
C GLU A 300 -31.68 -12.60 7.76
N PHE A 301 -33.01 -12.49 7.75
CA PHE A 301 -33.85 -13.24 8.68
C PHE A 301 -33.76 -14.74 8.40
N SER A 302 -33.87 -15.55 9.45
CA SER A 302 -33.87 -17.01 9.33
C SER A 302 -35.11 -17.55 8.61
N SER A 303 -36.17 -16.75 8.52
CA SER A 303 -37.46 -17.10 7.91
C SER A 303 -38.10 -15.82 7.33
N PRO A 304 -38.87 -15.91 6.23
CA PRO A 304 -39.68 -14.80 5.71
C PRO A 304 -40.95 -14.55 6.56
N THR A 305 -41.30 -15.48 7.45
CA THR A 305 -42.42 -15.32 8.38
C THR A 305 -42.06 -15.81 9.79
N PHE A 306 -42.59 -15.13 10.81
CA PHE A 306 -42.59 -15.57 12.20
C PHE A 306 -44.01 -15.51 12.75
N ALA A 307 -44.27 -16.27 13.82
CA ALA A 307 -45.53 -16.21 14.54
C ALA A 307 -45.25 -16.09 16.04
N VAL A 308 -46.13 -15.39 16.72
CA VAL A 308 -46.11 -15.20 18.17
C VAL A 308 -47.55 -15.16 18.67
N SER A 309 -47.82 -15.79 19.80
CA SER A 309 -49.10 -15.55 20.49
C SER A 309 -49.02 -14.19 21.16
N GLU A 310 -50.11 -13.43 21.15
CA GLU A 310 -50.17 -12.09 21.76
C GLU A 310 -49.63 -12.10 23.22
N GLY A 311 -50.08 -13.06 24.03
CA GLY A 311 -49.65 -13.33 25.40
C GLY A 311 -48.28 -13.99 25.54
N GLY A 312 -47.66 -14.39 24.42
CA GLY A 312 -46.27 -14.83 24.35
C GLY A 312 -45.28 -13.70 24.61
N GLY A 313 -45.74 -12.46 24.50
CA GLY A 313 -45.12 -11.28 25.06
C GLY A 313 -43.98 -10.67 24.25
N ALA A 314 -43.21 -11.42 23.48
CA ALA A 314 -42.30 -10.86 22.48
C ALA A 314 -42.09 -11.81 21.31
N ALA A 315 -42.11 -11.28 20.09
CA ALA A 315 -41.71 -12.02 18.90
C ALA A 315 -40.18 -12.17 18.88
N GLN A 316 -39.71 -13.40 18.67
CA GLN A 316 -38.29 -13.77 18.70
C GLN A 316 -37.77 -13.99 17.27
N LEU A 317 -37.29 -12.94 16.63
CA LEU A 317 -36.83 -12.99 15.23
C LEU A 317 -35.35 -13.35 15.19
N ILE A 318 -35.01 -14.47 14.55
CA ILE A 318 -33.61 -14.87 14.38
C ILE A 318 -33.06 -14.22 13.11
N VAL A 319 -31.94 -13.53 13.25
CA VAL A 319 -31.19 -12.89 12.15
C VAL A 319 -29.86 -13.61 12.00
N ASN A 320 -29.62 -14.18 10.82
CA ASN A 320 -28.46 -14.98 10.49
C ASN A 320 -27.44 -14.17 9.69
N ARG A 321 -26.15 -14.41 9.96
CA ARG A 321 -25.01 -13.99 9.16
C ARG A 321 -24.43 -15.24 8.48
N GLN A 322 -24.46 -15.27 7.15
CA GLN A 322 -24.05 -16.40 6.32
C GLN A 322 -22.91 -16.03 5.39
N GLY A 323 -22.28 -17.05 4.78
CA GLY A 323 -21.14 -16.88 3.86
C GLY A 323 -19.82 -16.54 4.53
N GLY A 324 -19.83 -16.32 5.84
CA GLY A 324 -18.64 -16.03 6.64
C GLY A 324 -18.97 -15.34 7.95
N SER A 325 -17.96 -15.20 8.81
CA SER A 325 -18.09 -14.50 10.11
C SER A 325 -16.87 -13.66 10.47
N ALA A 326 -15.97 -13.42 9.50
CA ALA A 326 -14.76 -12.63 9.71
C ALA A 326 -15.08 -11.13 9.86
N GLY A 327 -14.50 -10.51 10.89
CA GLY A 327 -14.67 -9.09 11.21
C GLY A 327 -16.02 -8.78 11.88
N THR A 328 -16.17 -7.55 12.34
CA THR A 328 -17.45 -7.02 12.84
C THR A 328 -18.36 -6.69 11.66
N ALA A 329 -19.65 -7.01 11.79
CA ALA A 329 -20.68 -6.64 10.84
C ALA A 329 -21.87 -6.02 11.56
N THR A 330 -22.53 -5.04 10.94
CA THR A 330 -23.76 -4.46 11.47
C THR A 330 -24.86 -4.47 10.44
N VAL A 331 -26.11 -4.47 10.91
CA VAL A 331 -27.30 -4.26 10.07
C VAL A 331 -28.32 -3.47 10.87
N ASP A 332 -28.98 -2.51 10.23
CA ASP A 332 -30.10 -1.80 10.83
C ASP A 332 -31.37 -2.62 10.68
N TYR A 333 -32.29 -2.51 11.63
CA TYR A 333 -33.63 -3.10 11.56
C TYR A 333 -34.69 -2.06 11.92
N ALA A 334 -35.89 -2.23 11.37
CA ALA A 334 -37.06 -1.43 11.73
C ALA A 334 -38.36 -2.22 11.54
N THR A 335 -39.28 -2.08 12.49
CA THR A 335 -40.66 -2.55 12.37
C THR A 335 -41.52 -1.55 11.59
N SER A 336 -42.55 -2.03 10.91
CA SER A 336 -43.60 -1.20 10.31
C SER A 336 -44.96 -1.90 10.38
N ASP A 337 -46.01 -1.11 10.53
CA ASP A 337 -47.38 -1.61 10.69
C ASP A 337 -47.85 -2.46 9.49
N GLY A 338 -48.74 -3.39 9.76
CA GLY A 338 -49.52 -4.14 8.78
C GLY A 338 -51.00 -4.03 9.12
N SER A 339 -51.66 -5.16 9.41
CA SER A 339 -52.94 -5.10 10.13
C SER A 339 -52.74 -4.80 11.62
N ALA A 340 -51.66 -5.34 12.21
CA ALA A 340 -51.19 -4.95 13.53
C ALA A 340 -50.48 -3.60 13.45
N THR A 341 -50.72 -2.76 14.44
CA THR A 341 -50.22 -1.41 14.59
C THR A 341 -49.34 -1.26 15.82
N GLN A 342 -48.35 -0.38 15.76
CA GLN A 342 -47.53 -0.06 16.94
C GLN A 342 -48.26 0.69 18.05
N VAL A 343 -49.52 1.07 17.79
CA VAL A 343 -50.38 1.83 18.71
C VAL A 343 -51.09 0.89 19.67
N GLY A 344 -51.57 -0.25 19.17
CA GLY A 344 -52.31 -1.29 19.93
C GLY A 344 -51.49 -2.54 20.18
N ASP A 345 -50.85 -3.12 19.16
CA ASP A 345 -50.63 -4.58 19.09
C ASP A 345 -49.17 -4.98 19.33
N TYR A 346 -48.23 -4.11 18.95
CA TYR A 346 -46.81 -4.31 19.21
C TYR A 346 -46.10 -3.01 19.57
N THR A 347 -44.90 -3.10 20.13
CA THR A 347 -44.09 -1.89 20.36
C THR A 347 -43.12 -1.68 19.21
N ILE A 348 -43.16 -0.50 18.59
CA ILE A 348 -42.24 -0.15 17.52
C ILE A 348 -40.79 -0.35 17.94
N LYS A 349 -40.02 -1.04 17.11
CA LYS A 349 -38.61 -1.29 17.38
C LYS A 349 -37.77 -1.06 16.15
N LEU A 350 -36.71 -0.31 16.34
CA LEU A 350 -35.71 -0.03 15.33
C LEU A 350 -34.37 0.21 15.97
N GLY A 351 -33.30 -0.20 15.31
CA GLY A 351 -31.95 -0.14 15.87
C GLY A 351 -30.94 -0.81 14.96
N THR A 352 -29.77 -1.11 15.51
CA THR A 352 -28.67 -1.75 14.78
C THR A 352 -28.27 -3.03 15.50
N LEU A 353 -28.30 -4.17 14.80
CA LEU A 353 -27.70 -5.41 15.28
C LEU A 353 -26.20 -5.39 14.96
N THR A 354 -25.37 -5.66 15.95
CA THR A 354 -23.91 -5.77 15.80
C THR A 354 -23.48 -7.21 16.02
N PHE A 355 -22.92 -7.83 14.98
CA PHE A 355 -22.31 -9.15 15.01
C PHE A 355 -20.82 -9.00 15.27
N ALA A 356 -20.34 -9.58 16.38
CA ALA A 356 -18.91 -9.66 16.64
C ALA A 356 -18.20 -10.59 15.64
N ASN A 357 -16.87 -10.51 15.58
CA ASN A 357 -16.08 -11.48 14.82
C ASN A 357 -16.38 -12.91 15.30
N GLY A 358 -16.74 -13.80 14.38
CA GLY A 358 -17.14 -15.18 14.66
C GLY A 358 -18.63 -15.37 14.97
N GLU A 359 -19.40 -14.30 15.22
CA GLU A 359 -20.82 -14.39 15.54
C GLU A 359 -21.67 -14.55 14.27
N THR A 360 -22.51 -15.58 14.24
CA THR A 360 -23.29 -16.00 13.06
C THR A 360 -24.80 -15.80 13.20
N SER A 361 -25.31 -15.48 14.39
CA SER A 361 -26.75 -15.25 14.61
C SER A 361 -27.01 -14.28 15.75
N LYS A 362 -28.09 -13.50 15.64
CA LYS A 362 -28.66 -12.68 16.71
C LYS A 362 -30.15 -12.96 16.85
N THR A 363 -30.68 -12.79 18.05
CA THR A 363 -32.13 -12.79 18.30
C THR A 363 -32.60 -11.36 18.52
N LEU A 364 -33.49 -10.90 17.65
CA LEU A 364 -34.19 -9.63 17.76
C LEU A 364 -35.55 -9.85 18.45
N GLN A 365 -35.74 -9.26 19.62
CA GLN A 365 -37.00 -9.35 20.36
C GLN A 365 -37.89 -8.15 20.04
N ILE A 366 -39.11 -8.36 19.56
CA ILE A 366 -40.12 -7.29 19.39
C ILE A 366 -41.20 -7.47 20.47
N PRO A 367 -41.34 -6.55 21.44
CA PRO A 367 -42.38 -6.65 22.45
C PRO A 367 -43.78 -6.64 21.83
N ILE A 368 -44.61 -7.57 22.27
CA ILE A 368 -46.03 -7.67 21.91
C ILE A 368 -46.85 -7.11 23.09
N VAL A 369 -47.77 -6.22 22.76
CA VAL A 369 -48.82 -5.78 23.67
C VAL A 369 -49.80 -6.93 23.74
N ASP A 370 -50.16 -7.35 24.95
CA ASP A 370 -51.19 -8.37 25.07
C ASP A 370 -52.30 -7.80 25.90
N ASP A 371 -53.46 -7.74 25.26
CA ASP A 371 -54.68 -7.22 25.81
C ASP A 371 -55.64 -8.34 26.17
N VAL A 372 -56.94 -8.08 26.07
CA VAL A 372 -57.97 -9.04 26.47
C VAL A 372 -59.14 -9.04 25.47
N TYR A 373 -59.02 -8.32 24.35
CA TYR A 373 -59.99 -8.29 23.28
C TYR A 373 -59.81 -9.52 22.39
N LEU A 374 -60.96 -10.03 21.92
CA LEU A 374 -60.95 -11.09 20.93
C LEU A 374 -60.79 -10.43 19.56
N ASP A 375 -59.65 -10.65 18.94
CA ASP A 375 -59.26 -10.09 17.66
C ASP A 375 -58.96 -11.20 16.63
N ASP A 376 -58.88 -10.82 15.35
CA ASP A 376 -58.41 -11.73 14.31
C ASP A 376 -56.86 -11.77 14.33
N ASP A 377 -56.25 -12.81 13.76
CA ASP A 377 -54.79 -12.86 13.58
C ASP A 377 -54.30 -11.60 12.82
N GLU A 378 -53.39 -10.85 13.45
CA GLU A 378 -52.87 -9.62 12.89
C GLU A 378 -51.39 -9.74 12.48
N THR A 379 -50.91 -8.82 11.64
CA THR A 379 -49.54 -8.88 11.11
C THR A 379 -48.84 -7.54 11.11
N PHE A 380 -47.54 -7.55 11.39
CA PHE A 380 -46.64 -6.42 11.15
C PHE A 380 -45.38 -6.88 10.41
N ASN A 381 -44.60 -5.94 9.90
CA ASN A 381 -43.38 -6.22 9.13
C ASN A 381 -42.13 -5.83 9.90
N VAL A 382 -41.02 -6.52 9.65
CA VAL A 382 -39.68 -6.11 10.12
C VAL A 382 -38.70 -6.17 8.95
N THR A 383 -37.97 -5.08 8.74
CA THR A 383 -37.04 -4.92 7.61
C THR A 383 -35.60 -4.74 8.08
N LEU A 384 -34.65 -5.25 7.31
CA LEU A 384 -33.21 -5.06 7.49
C LEU A 384 -32.69 -4.06 6.45
N SER A 385 -31.78 -3.18 6.86
CA SER A 385 -31.18 -2.16 5.99
C SER A 385 -29.75 -1.82 6.41
N ASN A 386 -29.06 -1.01 5.59
CA ASN A 386 -27.73 -0.46 5.88
C ASN A 386 -26.71 -1.48 6.43
N PRO A 387 -26.46 -2.62 5.75
CA PRO A 387 -25.42 -3.54 6.18
C PRO A 387 -24.05 -2.82 6.14
N THR A 388 -23.25 -2.96 7.19
CA THR A 388 -21.88 -2.45 7.21
C THR A 388 -20.89 -3.53 7.63
N GLY A 389 -19.66 -3.43 7.11
CA GLY A 389 -18.59 -4.41 7.31
C GLY A 389 -17.94 -4.84 6.00
N ALA A 390 -16.72 -5.38 6.08
CA ALA A 390 -15.96 -5.78 4.91
C ALA A 390 -16.60 -7.01 4.22
N GLY A 391 -17.12 -6.82 3.00
CA GLY A 391 -17.78 -7.90 2.25
C GLY A 391 -19.20 -8.23 2.72
N VAL A 392 -19.80 -7.41 3.58
CA VAL A 392 -21.15 -7.62 4.11
C VAL A 392 -22.20 -7.01 3.18
N SER A 393 -23.24 -7.79 2.85
CA SER A 393 -24.43 -7.34 2.14
C SER A 393 -25.69 -7.92 2.79
N LEU A 394 -26.87 -7.49 2.34
CA LEU A 394 -28.12 -8.15 2.72
C LEU A 394 -28.28 -9.47 1.96
N GLY A 395 -28.93 -10.46 2.60
CA GLY A 395 -29.30 -11.73 1.98
C GLY A 395 -30.63 -11.67 1.23
N SER A 396 -31.30 -12.82 1.14
CA SER A 396 -32.58 -12.97 0.45
C SER A 396 -33.77 -12.53 1.30
N ASN A 397 -33.78 -12.89 2.59
CA ASN A 397 -34.85 -12.52 3.52
C ASN A 397 -34.52 -11.20 4.23
N THR A 398 -34.66 -10.09 3.52
CA THR A 398 -34.42 -8.74 4.07
C THR A 398 -35.64 -8.15 4.77
N SER A 399 -36.82 -8.73 4.55
CA SER A 399 -38.07 -8.40 5.22
C SER A 399 -38.73 -9.68 5.70
N THR A 400 -39.37 -9.63 6.86
CA THR A 400 -40.20 -10.71 7.39
C THR A 400 -41.55 -10.18 7.86
N ILE A 401 -42.59 -10.99 7.71
CA ILE A 401 -43.90 -10.76 8.31
C ILE A 401 -43.95 -11.46 9.66
N VAL A 402 -44.47 -10.81 10.69
CA VAL A 402 -44.74 -11.41 11.99
C VAL A 402 -46.24 -11.46 12.19
N THR A 403 -46.79 -12.66 12.38
CA THR A 403 -48.19 -12.88 12.74
C THR A 403 -48.33 -12.91 14.26
N ILE A 404 -49.23 -12.10 14.78
CA ILE A 404 -49.69 -12.11 16.17
C ILE A 404 -50.99 -12.91 16.17
N SER A 405 -50.97 -14.07 16.83
CA SER A 405 -52.19 -14.86 17.04
C SER A 405 -52.80 -14.49 18.39
N ASP A 406 -54.07 -14.10 18.34
CA ASP A 406 -54.86 -13.79 19.52
C ASP A 406 -54.92 -15.00 20.46
N ASN A 407 -54.86 -14.75 21.77
CA ASN A 407 -55.04 -15.76 22.81
C ASN A 407 -56.29 -15.55 23.66
N ASP A 408 -57.10 -14.56 23.35
CA ASP A 408 -58.33 -14.30 24.03
C ASP A 408 -59.49 -15.12 23.48
N THR A 409 -60.49 -15.32 24.34
CA THR A 409 -61.63 -16.20 24.03
C THR A 409 -62.97 -15.48 24.14
N THR A 410 -63.00 -14.33 24.81
CA THR A 410 -64.17 -13.48 24.95
C THR A 410 -63.74 -12.02 25.14
N PRO A 411 -64.37 -11.06 24.45
CA PRO A 411 -64.10 -9.64 24.67
C PRO A 411 -64.29 -9.21 26.13
N PRO A 412 -63.54 -8.23 26.63
CA PRO A 412 -63.65 -7.78 28.00
C PRO A 412 -64.92 -6.97 28.19
N THR A 413 -65.47 -6.99 29.42
CA THR A 413 -66.64 -6.16 29.77
C THR A 413 -66.29 -4.70 30.07
N SER A 414 -65.00 -4.37 30.17
CA SER A 414 -64.47 -3.04 30.47
C SER A 414 -63.12 -2.83 29.78
N ASN A 415 -62.78 -1.57 29.48
CA ASN A 415 -61.50 -1.25 28.86
C ASN A 415 -60.31 -1.71 29.75
N PRO A 416 -59.33 -2.47 29.24
CA PRO A 416 -58.25 -3.10 30.02
C PRO A 416 -57.34 -2.09 30.69
N ILE A 417 -57.23 -0.88 30.14
CA ILE A 417 -56.46 0.21 30.75
C ILE A 417 -57.03 0.65 32.10
N ASP A 418 -58.26 0.23 32.43
CA ASP A 418 -58.85 0.39 33.74
C ASP A 418 -58.36 -0.63 34.78
N GLY A 419 -57.62 -1.66 34.39
CA GLY A 419 -56.91 -2.56 35.29
C GLY A 419 -55.57 -1.96 35.74
N ALA A 420 -55.29 -1.94 37.05
CA ALA A 420 -54.05 -1.35 37.58
C ALA A 420 -52.78 -2.02 37.04
N GLN A 421 -52.77 -3.35 36.93
CA GLN A 421 -51.61 -4.09 36.44
C GLN A 421 -51.37 -3.87 34.94
N PHE A 422 -52.43 -3.87 34.12
CA PHE A 422 -52.35 -3.54 32.69
C PHE A 422 -51.88 -2.11 32.49
N PHE A 423 -52.47 -1.15 33.21
CA PHE A 423 -52.05 0.26 33.21
C PHE A 423 -50.55 0.41 33.47
N VAL A 424 -50.01 -0.23 34.51
CA VAL A 424 -48.59 -0.19 34.83
C VAL A 424 -47.74 -0.81 33.73
N ARG A 425 -48.09 -2.02 33.26
CA ARG A 425 -47.38 -2.68 32.15
C ARG A 425 -47.31 -1.77 30.92
N GLN A 426 -48.41 -1.11 30.60
CA GLN A 426 -48.47 -0.22 29.45
C GLN A 426 -47.53 0.98 29.59
N HIS A 427 -47.37 1.54 30.79
CA HIS A 427 -46.42 2.63 31.03
C HIS A 427 -44.96 2.20 30.87
N TYR A 428 -44.61 0.96 31.24
CA TYR A 428 -43.28 0.42 30.95
C TYR A 428 -43.02 0.34 29.44
N LEU A 429 -44.02 -0.06 28.65
CA LEU A 429 -43.90 -0.14 27.19
C LEU A 429 -43.86 1.23 26.53
N ASP A 430 -44.74 2.15 26.96
CA ASP A 430 -44.92 3.50 26.41
C ASP A 430 -43.77 4.44 26.74
N PHE A 431 -43.24 4.37 27.96
CA PHE A 431 -42.21 5.30 28.42
C PHE A 431 -40.81 4.70 28.45
N LEU A 432 -40.67 3.39 28.66
CA LEU A 432 -39.35 2.75 28.87
C LEU A 432 -38.99 1.75 27.76
N ASN A 433 -39.89 1.53 26.79
CA ASN A 433 -39.70 0.60 25.67
C ASN A 433 -39.25 -0.82 26.10
N ARG A 434 -39.76 -1.30 27.24
CA ARG A 434 -39.48 -2.64 27.76
C ARG A 434 -40.62 -3.16 28.60
N LYS A 435 -40.60 -4.45 28.92
CA LYS A 435 -41.52 -5.03 29.90
C LYS A 435 -41.07 -4.76 31.33
N PRO A 436 -42.00 -4.64 32.28
CA PRO A 436 -41.65 -4.63 33.69
C PRO A 436 -41.05 -5.97 34.11
N ASP A 437 -40.09 -5.92 35.04
CA ASP A 437 -39.83 -7.08 35.87
C ASP A 437 -40.97 -7.23 36.92
N LEU A 438 -41.07 -8.42 37.51
CA LEU A 438 -42.16 -8.74 38.44
C LEU A 438 -42.18 -7.80 39.66
N THR A 439 -41.00 -7.39 40.14
CA THR A 439 -40.88 -6.51 41.32
C THR A 439 -41.40 -5.11 41.01
N GLY A 440 -40.98 -4.52 39.88
CA GLY A 440 -41.44 -3.22 39.42
C GLY A 440 -42.94 -3.21 39.11
N LEU A 441 -43.45 -4.26 38.45
CA LEU A 441 -44.89 -4.39 38.18
C LEU A 441 -45.70 -4.38 39.48
N ASN A 442 -45.30 -5.18 40.45
CA ASN A 442 -45.99 -5.28 41.74
C ASN A 442 -45.92 -3.97 42.51
N PHE A 443 -44.76 -3.31 42.55
CA PHE A 443 -44.57 -2.03 43.24
C PHE A 443 -45.57 -0.97 42.74
N TRP A 444 -45.57 -0.69 41.44
CA TRP A 444 -46.43 0.35 40.87
C TRP A 444 -47.91 -0.04 40.87
N THR A 445 -48.22 -1.33 40.73
CA THR A 445 -49.61 -1.81 40.83
C THR A 445 -50.16 -1.56 42.23
N ASN A 446 -49.36 -1.85 43.26
CA ASN A 446 -49.73 -1.65 44.66
C ASN A 446 -49.98 -0.18 45.02
N GLU A 447 -49.29 0.76 44.37
CA GLU A 447 -49.56 2.19 44.55
C GLU A 447 -51.01 2.55 44.18
N ILE A 448 -51.55 1.94 43.13
CA ILE A 448 -52.93 2.18 42.68
C ILE A 448 -53.92 1.37 43.52
N THR A 449 -53.67 0.07 43.73
CA THR A 449 -54.61 -0.81 44.44
C THR A 449 -54.72 -0.51 45.93
N SER A 450 -53.75 0.20 46.52
CA SER A 450 -53.82 0.71 47.89
C SER A 450 -55.06 1.59 48.16
N CYS A 451 -55.67 2.16 47.11
CA CYS A 451 -56.90 2.95 47.20
C CYS A 451 -58.19 2.12 47.40
N GLY A 452 -58.13 0.79 47.30
CA GLY A 452 -59.33 -0.06 47.30
C GLY A 452 -60.28 0.34 46.17
N SER A 453 -61.52 0.70 46.52
CA SER A 453 -62.56 1.10 45.57
C SER A 453 -62.83 2.62 45.51
N ASP A 454 -61.99 3.47 46.10
CA ASP A 454 -62.17 4.93 46.07
C ASP A 454 -61.77 5.51 44.70
N PRO A 455 -62.73 5.99 43.88
CA PRO A 455 -62.43 6.49 42.53
C PRO A 455 -61.57 7.75 42.51
N SER A 456 -61.66 8.60 43.54
CA SER A 456 -60.86 9.83 43.61
C SER A 456 -59.40 9.50 43.93
N CYS A 457 -59.19 8.59 44.88
CA CYS A 457 -57.86 8.06 45.20
C CYS A 457 -57.23 7.36 44.01
N ILE A 458 -57.98 6.47 43.32
CA ILE A 458 -57.49 5.75 42.13
C ILE A 458 -57.08 6.73 41.03
N SER A 459 -57.93 7.72 40.72
CA SER A 459 -57.62 8.74 39.71
C SER A 459 -56.34 9.51 40.06
N PHE A 460 -56.18 9.92 41.31
CA PHE A 460 -54.99 10.62 41.78
C PHE A 460 -53.73 9.74 41.71
N LYS A 461 -53.81 8.49 42.18
CA LYS A 461 -52.68 7.54 42.12
C LYS A 461 -52.28 7.21 40.70
N ARG A 462 -53.23 7.05 39.77
CA ARG A 462 -52.91 6.85 38.35
C ARG A 462 -52.12 8.00 37.76
N VAL A 463 -52.55 9.24 38.01
CA VAL A 463 -51.82 10.45 37.56
C VAL A 463 -50.39 10.45 38.09
N ASN A 464 -50.19 10.10 39.36
CA ASN A 464 -48.85 10.09 39.96
C ASN A 464 -47.98 8.94 39.47
N VAL A 465 -48.51 7.72 39.39
CA VAL A 465 -47.78 6.57 38.86
C VAL A 465 -47.38 6.84 37.42
N SER A 466 -48.30 7.39 36.63
CA SER A 466 -48.08 7.75 35.23
C SER A 466 -46.96 8.78 35.07
N ALA A 467 -47.04 9.91 35.77
CA ALA A 467 -45.99 10.92 35.76
C ALA A 467 -44.63 10.39 36.27
N ALA A 468 -44.64 9.43 37.20
CA ALA A 468 -43.41 8.85 37.75
C ALA A 468 -42.56 8.11 36.70
N PHE A 469 -43.15 7.57 35.63
CA PHE A 469 -42.38 6.93 34.56
C PHE A 469 -41.50 7.94 33.83
N PHE A 470 -42.04 9.11 33.49
CA PHE A 470 -41.23 10.20 32.93
C PHE A 470 -40.19 10.72 33.92
N LEU A 471 -40.58 10.90 35.19
CA LEU A 471 -39.69 11.45 36.23
C LEU A 471 -38.62 10.45 36.69
N SER A 472 -38.78 9.17 36.33
CA SER A 472 -37.84 8.12 36.71
C SER A 472 -36.44 8.40 36.19
N ILE A 473 -35.43 8.00 36.97
CA ILE A 473 -34.03 8.05 36.55
C ILE A 473 -33.85 7.28 35.24
N GLU A 474 -34.54 6.16 35.09
CA GLU A 474 -34.48 5.35 33.88
C GLU A 474 -34.86 6.13 32.63
N PHE A 475 -36.00 6.82 32.64
CA PHE A 475 -36.38 7.66 31.52
C PHE A 475 -35.44 8.87 31.36
N GLN A 476 -35.13 9.57 32.45
CA GLN A 476 -34.34 10.81 32.40
C GLN A 476 -32.92 10.61 31.88
N GLU A 477 -32.33 9.43 32.11
CA GLU A 477 -30.99 9.06 31.66
C GLU A 477 -30.99 8.27 30.34
N THR A 478 -32.16 7.93 29.79
CA THR A 478 -32.31 7.35 28.44
C THR A 478 -33.05 8.29 27.50
N GLY A 479 -34.38 8.24 27.43
CA GLY A 479 -35.20 9.10 26.58
C GLY A 479 -34.96 10.60 26.84
N GLY A 480 -34.91 11.02 28.10
CA GLY A 480 -34.59 12.40 28.48
C GLY A 480 -33.19 12.82 28.01
N PHE A 481 -32.20 11.95 28.13
CA PHE A 481 -30.84 12.21 27.65
C PHE A 481 -30.78 12.33 26.13
N ALA A 482 -31.50 11.49 25.39
CA ALA A 482 -31.64 11.61 23.93
C ALA A 482 -32.22 12.98 23.53
N ILE A 483 -33.34 13.39 24.14
CA ILE A 483 -33.99 14.68 23.86
C ILE A 483 -33.00 15.84 24.10
N ARG A 484 -32.32 15.86 25.25
CA ARG A 484 -31.33 16.90 25.57
C ARG A 484 -30.14 16.88 24.62
N THR A 485 -29.64 15.71 24.26
CA THR A 485 -28.53 15.56 23.31
C THR A 485 -28.91 16.09 21.93
N HIS A 486 -30.11 15.77 21.42
CA HIS A 486 -30.60 16.31 20.15
C HIS A 486 -30.78 17.84 20.20
N ARG A 487 -31.28 18.38 21.33
CA ARG A 487 -31.36 19.82 21.55
C ARG A 487 -29.99 20.48 21.46
N VAL A 488 -29.00 19.96 22.18
CA VAL A 488 -27.65 20.52 22.21
C VAL A 488 -26.93 20.35 20.87
N ALA A 489 -26.93 19.14 20.31
CA ALA A 489 -26.23 18.83 19.07
C ALA A 489 -26.84 19.51 17.84
N PHE A 490 -28.16 19.62 17.77
CA PHE A 490 -28.84 19.94 16.52
C PHE A 490 -29.83 21.12 16.63
N SER A 491 -29.90 21.80 17.79
CA SER A 491 -30.89 22.86 18.06
C SER A 491 -32.34 22.38 17.97
N ARG A 492 -32.56 21.09 18.25
CA ARG A 492 -33.87 20.43 18.23
C ARG A 492 -34.55 20.54 19.57
N LYS A 493 -35.23 21.65 19.81
CA LYS A 493 -35.91 21.93 21.09
C LYS A 493 -37.29 21.30 21.08
N SER A 494 -37.73 20.65 22.16
CA SER A 494 -39.08 20.04 22.18
C SER A 494 -40.19 21.07 21.99
N ALA A 495 -39.98 22.33 22.37
CA ALA A 495 -40.98 23.39 22.16
C ALA A 495 -41.15 23.84 20.69
N GLU A 496 -40.25 23.46 19.78
CA GLU A 496 -40.21 23.99 18.40
C GLU A 496 -40.63 22.90 17.39
N PRO A 497 -41.82 22.98 16.78
CA PRO A 497 -42.39 21.86 16.00
C PRO A 497 -41.56 21.47 14.76
N LEU A 498 -40.88 22.43 14.12
CA LEU A 498 -40.11 22.17 12.89
C LEU A 498 -38.76 21.51 13.14
N THR A 499 -38.22 21.62 14.37
CA THR A 499 -36.91 21.08 14.70
C THR A 499 -36.95 20.01 15.78
N ARG A 500 -38.06 19.88 16.52
CA ARG A 500 -38.28 18.85 17.53
C ARG A 500 -37.86 17.46 17.07
N ILE A 501 -37.29 16.68 18.00
CA ILE A 501 -37.04 15.26 17.77
C ILE A 501 -38.36 14.52 17.50
N THR A 502 -38.43 13.76 16.43
CA THR A 502 -39.66 13.00 16.10
C THR A 502 -39.82 11.78 17.01
N TYR A 503 -41.05 11.26 17.09
CA TYR A 503 -41.38 10.05 17.85
C TYR A 503 -40.44 8.89 17.50
N LEU A 504 -40.28 8.62 16.20
CA LEU A 504 -39.43 7.52 15.71
C LEU A 504 -37.95 7.72 16.05
N GLU A 505 -37.45 8.96 15.97
CA GLU A 505 -36.07 9.26 16.34
C GLU A 505 -35.83 9.09 17.85
N LEU A 506 -36.81 9.47 18.68
CA LEU A 506 -36.71 9.26 20.12
C LEU A 506 -36.70 7.77 20.46
N ILE A 507 -37.65 6.98 19.93
CA ILE A 507 -37.71 5.55 20.24
C ILE A 507 -36.45 4.81 19.78
N ARG A 508 -35.89 5.18 18.62
CA ARG A 508 -34.59 4.66 18.18
C ARG A 508 -33.47 4.99 19.17
N SER A 509 -33.37 6.25 19.56
CA SER A 509 -32.32 6.72 20.49
C SER A 509 -32.46 6.05 21.85
N GLN A 510 -33.68 5.97 22.37
CA GLN A 510 -33.97 5.32 23.64
C GLN A 510 -33.65 3.82 23.60
N SER A 511 -33.97 3.12 22.51
CA SER A 511 -33.63 1.70 22.34
C SER A 511 -32.12 1.46 22.41
N GLN A 512 -31.32 2.36 21.84
CA GLN A 512 -29.85 2.29 21.89
C GLN A 512 -29.32 2.58 23.31
N LEU A 513 -29.88 3.58 23.98
CA LEU A 513 -29.45 4.01 25.32
C LEU A 513 -29.83 2.99 26.40
N ALA A 514 -31.02 2.39 26.30
CA ALA A 514 -31.54 1.43 27.26
C ALA A 514 -31.08 -0.02 27.01
N ASP A 515 -30.33 -0.29 25.93
CA ASP A 515 -29.91 -1.65 25.57
C ASP A 515 -29.14 -2.33 26.71
N GLY A 516 -29.71 -3.41 27.26
CA GLY A 516 -29.14 -4.18 28.37
C GLY A 516 -29.13 -3.43 29.72
N VAL A 517 -29.85 -2.33 29.86
CA VAL A 517 -29.92 -1.55 31.10
C VAL A 517 -31.23 -1.87 31.84
N ILE A 518 -31.10 -2.30 33.10
CA ILE A 518 -32.23 -2.39 34.04
C ILE A 518 -31.80 -1.66 35.31
N ILE A 519 -32.33 -0.46 35.53
CA ILE A 519 -31.94 0.38 36.66
C ILE A 519 -32.18 -0.35 37.98
N GLY A 520 -31.20 -0.27 38.89
CA GLY A 520 -31.22 -0.97 40.17
C GLY A 520 -30.63 -2.39 40.14
N GLN A 521 -30.27 -2.92 38.96
CA GLN A 521 -29.52 -4.18 38.86
C GLN A 521 -28.00 -3.95 38.90
N PRO A 522 -27.20 -4.90 39.42
CA PRO A 522 -25.74 -4.80 39.41
C PRO A 522 -25.18 -4.56 38.00
N GLY A 523 -24.33 -3.55 37.86
CA GLY A 523 -23.68 -3.21 36.58
C GLY A 523 -24.51 -2.33 35.63
N ALA A 524 -25.77 -2.02 35.96
CA ALA A 524 -26.63 -1.18 35.14
C ALA A 524 -26.04 0.21 34.89
N ASP A 525 -25.48 0.85 35.91
CA ASP A 525 -24.91 2.21 35.79
C ASP A 525 -23.71 2.24 34.82
N ALA A 526 -22.83 1.25 34.90
CA ALA A 526 -21.67 1.15 34.01
C ALA A 526 -22.09 0.86 32.56
N LYS A 527 -23.12 0.03 32.36
CA LYS A 527 -23.68 -0.27 31.05
C LYS A 527 -24.39 0.95 30.45
N LEU A 528 -25.17 1.67 31.24
CA LEU A 528 -25.83 2.92 30.84
C LEU A 528 -24.81 3.98 30.46
N GLU A 529 -23.75 4.16 31.27
CA GLU A 529 -22.67 5.10 30.97
C GLU A 529 -21.97 4.75 29.64
N ALA A 530 -21.70 3.46 29.41
CA ALA A 530 -21.12 2.99 28.15
C ALA A 530 -22.06 3.25 26.95
N ASN A 531 -23.36 3.00 27.11
CA ASN A 531 -24.36 3.28 26.08
C ASN A 531 -24.44 4.79 25.79
N ASN A 532 -24.48 5.64 26.82
CA ASN A 532 -24.50 7.10 26.69
C ASN A 532 -23.26 7.63 25.96
N GLN A 533 -22.08 7.08 26.27
CA GLN A 533 -20.84 7.43 25.59
C GLN A 533 -20.86 7.01 24.12
N ALA A 534 -21.29 5.78 23.82
CA ALA A 534 -21.37 5.27 22.45
C ALA A 534 -22.38 6.07 21.60
N TYR A 535 -23.55 6.38 22.16
CA TYR A 535 -24.57 7.18 21.51
C TYR A 535 -24.08 8.61 21.21
N ALA A 536 -23.50 9.29 22.19
CA ALA A 536 -22.97 10.64 21.98
C ALA A 536 -21.81 10.66 20.97
N LEU A 537 -20.96 9.62 20.96
CA LEU A 537 -19.90 9.48 19.97
C LEU A 537 -20.47 9.27 18.56
N ALA A 538 -21.52 8.46 18.41
CA ALA A 538 -22.21 8.28 17.13
C ALA A 538 -22.82 9.61 16.63
N VAL A 539 -23.43 10.38 17.53
CA VAL A 539 -23.93 11.73 17.22
C VAL A 539 -22.79 12.64 16.74
N VAL A 540 -21.66 12.68 17.46
CA VAL A 540 -20.49 13.48 17.09
C VAL A 540 -19.91 13.07 15.73
N ASN A 541 -19.88 11.78 15.43
CA ASN A 541 -19.36 11.26 14.17
C ASN A 541 -20.34 11.39 13.00
N SER A 542 -21.59 11.78 13.24
CA SER A 542 -22.57 11.99 12.17
C SER A 542 -22.16 13.16 11.26
N SER A 543 -22.46 13.04 9.96
CA SER A 543 -22.18 14.09 8.98
C SER A 543 -22.87 15.41 9.32
N ALA A 544 -24.10 15.36 9.85
CA ALA A 544 -24.86 16.52 10.29
C ALA A 544 -24.13 17.27 11.43
N PHE A 545 -23.59 16.55 12.41
CA PHE A 545 -22.86 17.15 13.51
C PHE A 545 -21.54 17.75 13.04
N GLN A 546 -20.78 17.01 12.25
CA GLN A 546 -19.49 17.46 11.70
C GLN A 546 -19.66 18.69 10.79
N THR A 547 -20.77 18.79 10.06
CA THR A 547 -21.10 19.96 9.22
C THR A 547 -21.45 21.17 10.08
N LYS A 548 -22.16 20.97 11.19
CA LYS A 548 -22.57 22.07 12.09
C LYS A 548 -21.40 22.60 12.93
N TYR A 549 -20.49 21.75 13.37
CA TYR A 549 -19.37 22.12 14.25
C TYR A 549 -18.03 21.92 13.55
N ALA A 550 -17.49 23.02 13.01
CA ALA A 550 -16.24 23.06 12.25
C ALA A 550 -15.06 22.43 13.00
N LEU A 551 -14.11 21.79 12.28
CA LEU A 551 -13.00 21.02 12.85
C LEU A 551 -11.94 21.84 13.60
N ALA A 552 -11.86 23.15 13.38
CA ALA A 552 -10.79 24.03 13.89
C ALA A 552 -11.28 25.09 14.91
N ILE A 553 -12.02 24.64 15.92
CA ILE A 553 -12.55 25.49 17.01
C ILE A 553 -11.85 25.19 18.33
N THR A 554 -11.65 26.20 19.18
CA THR A 554 -11.11 25.98 20.53
C THR A 554 -12.12 25.24 21.40
N ALA A 555 -11.68 24.63 22.50
CA ALA A 555 -12.58 23.97 23.45
C ALA A 555 -13.67 24.93 23.99
N ALA A 556 -13.29 26.19 24.27
CA ALA A 556 -14.20 27.22 24.75
C ALA A 556 -15.25 27.58 23.70
N ASP A 557 -14.83 27.87 22.46
CA ASP A 557 -15.75 28.23 21.37
C ASP A 557 -16.70 27.08 21.04
N PHE A 558 -16.22 25.84 21.09
CA PHE A 558 -17.06 24.65 20.90
C PHE A 558 -18.12 24.53 21.98
N VAL A 559 -17.74 24.63 23.26
CA VAL A 559 -18.68 24.55 24.38
C VAL A 559 -19.71 25.68 24.30
N ASP A 560 -19.29 26.90 23.99
CA ASP A 560 -20.20 28.04 23.81
C ASP A 560 -21.17 27.83 22.64
N ALA A 561 -20.70 27.22 21.55
CA ALA A 561 -21.55 26.85 20.42
C ALA A 561 -22.58 25.76 20.79
N LEU A 562 -22.23 24.81 21.67
CA LEU A 562 -23.17 23.80 22.18
C LEU A 562 -24.27 24.44 23.03
N PHE A 563 -23.92 25.32 23.98
CA PHE A 563 -24.92 26.04 24.78
C PHE A 563 -25.78 26.99 23.93
N THR A 564 -25.18 27.68 22.95
CA THR A 564 -25.91 28.50 21.99
C THR A 564 -26.90 27.67 21.18
N SER A 565 -26.46 26.50 20.70
CA SER A 565 -27.32 25.55 19.98
C SER A 565 -28.49 25.07 20.83
N ALA A 566 -28.25 24.80 22.11
CA ALA A 566 -29.30 24.46 23.08
C ALA A 566 -30.23 25.64 23.40
N GLY A 567 -29.82 26.88 23.10
CA GLY A 567 -30.57 28.09 23.43
C GLY A 567 -30.69 28.31 24.93
N VAL A 568 -29.61 28.07 25.68
CA VAL A 568 -29.54 28.32 27.13
C VAL A 568 -28.29 29.12 27.45
N THR A 569 -28.33 29.89 28.54
CA THR A 569 -27.15 30.57 29.09
C THR A 569 -26.58 29.72 30.23
N PRO A 570 -25.36 29.19 30.13
CA PRO A 570 -24.77 28.36 31.17
C PRO A 570 -24.32 29.20 32.36
N THR A 571 -24.23 28.56 33.53
CA THR A 571 -23.44 29.08 34.65
C THR A 571 -21.94 29.01 34.34
N SER A 572 -21.13 29.78 35.07
CA SER A 572 -19.66 29.71 34.94
C SER A 572 -19.11 28.32 35.27
N GLY A 573 -19.73 27.62 36.23
CA GLY A 573 -19.39 26.24 36.60
C GLY A 573 -19.64 25.26 35.45
N GLU A 574 -20.87 25.23 34.93
CA GLU A 574 -21.25 24.33 33.82
C GLU A 574 -20.36 24.53 32.58
N ARG A 575 -20.05 25.79 32.24
CA ARG A 575 -19.13 26.10 31.15
C ARG A 575 -17.72 25.58 31.43
N SER A 576 -17.23 25.76 32.65
CA SER A 576 -15.90 25.27 33.07
C SER A 576 -15.82 23.74 33.05
N ASP A 577 -16.85 23.06 33.51
CA ASP A 577 -16.92 21.60 33.55
C ASP A 577 -16.91 21.00 32.15
N ALA A 578 -17.68 21.57 31.21
CA ALA A 578 -17.70 21.12 29.83
C ALA A 578 -16.36 21.34 29.11
N ILE A 579 -15.66 22.45 29.37
CA ILE A 579 -14.31 22.70 28.84
C ILE A 579 -13.31 21.71 29.43
N THR A 580 -13.41 21.42 30.73
CA THR A 580 -12.56 20.43 31.40
C THR A 580 -12.79 19.04 30.83
N ALA A 581 -14.06 18.66 30.64
CA ALA A 581 -14.44 17.40 30.01
C ALA A 581 -13.84 17.28 28.59
N PHE A 582 -13.91 18.34 27.79
CA PHE A 582 -13.27 18.38 26.46
C PHE A 582 -11.76 18.11 26.53
N ASN A 583 -11.05 18.85 27.40
CA ASN A 583 -9.59 18.81 27.48
C ASN A 583 -9.04 17.52 28.10
N SER A 584 -9.89 16.72 28.75
CA SER A 584 -9.51 15.46 29.41
C SER A 584 -9.34 14.26 28.47
N GLN A 585 -9.56 14.43 27.15
CA GLN A 585 -9.66 13.32 26.20
C GLN A 585 -8.51 13.30 25.19
N GLY A 586 -8.08 12.09 24.80
CA GLY A 586 -6.92 11.89 23.92
C GLY A 586 -7.15 12.10 22.42
N THR A 587 -8.42 12.18 21.97
CA THR A 587 -8.77 12.43 20.56
C THR A 587 -9.85 13.49 20.44
N LEU A 588 -9.89 14.21 19.32
CA LEU A 588 -10.89 15.27 19.10
C LEU A 588 -12.33 14.74 19.13
N ALA A 589 -12.58 13.54 18.59
CA ALA A 589 -13.91 12.92 18.61
C ALA A 589 -14.37 12.63 20.05
N LEU A 590 -13.48 12.07 20.88
CA LEU A 590 -13.79 11.81 22.29
C LEU A 590 -13.91 13.10 23.10
N ALA A 591 -13.06 14.11 22.83
CA ALA A 591 -13.15 15.44 23.44
C ALA A 591 -14.51 16.11 23.17
N ARG A 592 -14.94 16.11 21.90
CA ARG A 592 -16.26 16.61 21.49
C ARG A 592 -17.40 15.85 22.14
N THR A 593 -17.26 14.53 22.23
CA THR A 593 -18.24 13.66 22.89
C THR A 593 -18.38 14.00 24.36
N ALA A 594 -17.26 14.14 25.09
CA ALA A 594 -17.26 14.47 26.51
C ALA A 594 -17.90 15.84 26.79
N ALA A 595 -17.58 16.86 25.99
CA ALA A 595 -18.22 18.17 26.10
C ALA A 595 -19.72 18.14 25.74
N LEU A 596 -20.11 17.47 24.66
CA LEU A 596 -21.52 17.31 24.28
C LEU A 596 -22.33 16.71 25.42
N ARG A 597 -21.81 15.66 26.06
CA ARG A 597 -22.44 15.02 27.21
C ARG A 597 -22.55 15.96 28.40
N SER A 598 -21.43 16.59 28.79
CA SER A 598 -21.42 17.54 29.90
C SER A 598 -22.42 18.69 29.71
N VAL A 599 -22.54 19.24 28.49
CA VAL A 599 -23.53 20.27 28.17
C VAL A 599 -24.96 19.71 28.21
N SER A 600 -25.20 18.53 27.65
CA SER A 600 -26.53 17.89 27.62
C SER A 600 -27.07 17.54 29.01
N ASP A 601 -26.18 17.25 29.96
CA ASP A 601 -26.55 16.95 31.34
C ASP A 601 -26.49 18.14 32.28
N SER A 602 -26.08 19.31 31.80
CA SER A 602 -26.08 20.55 32.58
C SER A 602 -27.46 20.88 33.15
N ALA A 603 -27.50 21.47 34.34
CA ALA A 603 -28.74 21.85 35.00
C ALA A 603 -29.53 22.88 34.17
N SER A 604 -28.83 23.80 33.49
CA SER A 604 -29.41 24.77 32.57
C SER A 604 -30.15 24.11 31.41
N VAL A 605 -29.57 23.09 30.78
CA VAL A 605 -30.24 22.35 29.69
C VAL A 605 -31.38 21.49 30.23
N ARG A 606 -31.17 20.77 31.33
CA ARG A 606 -32.23 19.94 31.97
C ARG A 606 -33.45 20.78 32.33
N THR A 607 -33.24 21.94 32.97
CA THR A 607 -34.33 22.85 33.36
C THR A 607 -35.08 23.39 32.15
N ALA A 608 -34.34 23.83 31.12
CA ALA A 608 -34.95 24.41 29.94
C ALA A 608 -35.74 23.38 29.09
N GLU A 609 -35.43 22.09 29.22
CA GLU A 609 -36.09 21.02 28.46
C GLU A 609 -37.16 20.28 29.26
N PHE A 610 -37.23 20.44 30.59
CA PHE A 610 -38.14 19.69 31.45
C PHE A 610 -39.62 19.82 31.03
N SER A 611 -40.22 21.02 31.10
CA SER A 611 -41.64 21.20 30.73
C SER A 611 -41.91 20.87 29.26
N PRO A 612 -41.10 21.31 28.28
CA PRO A 612 -41.29 20.94 26.88
C PRO A 612 -41.25 19.42 26.64
N SER A 613 -40.25 18.73 27.18
CA SER A 613 -40.14 17.27 27.03
C SER A 613 -41.23 16.53 27.77
N PHE A 614 -41.70 17.04 28.92
CA PHE A 614 -42.81 16.45 29.64
C PHE A 614 -44.09 16.46 28.81
N VAL A 615 -44.46 17.62 28.24
CA VAL A 615 -45.61 17.72 27.31
C VAL A 615 -45.41 16.83 26.08
N LEU A 616 -44.19 16.79 25.53
CA LEU A 616 -43.88 15.97 24.37
C LEU A 616 -44.12 14.48 24.65
N MET A 617 -43.78 14.03 25.87
CA MET A 617 -43.97 12.65 26.28
C MET A 617 -45.43 12.26 26.50
N GLU A 618 -46.33 13.22 26.67
CA GLU A 618 -47.76 12.93 26.63
C GLU A 618 -48.20 12.42 25.24
N TYR A 619 -47.64 13.02 24.18
CA TYR A 619 -47.91 12.59 22.79
C TYR A 619 -47.14 11.32 22.42
N PHE A 620 -45.86 11.24 22.79
CA PHE A 620 -45.03 10.09 22.44
C PHE A 620 -45.35 8.84 23.26
N GLY A 621 -45.56 8.98 24.56
CA GLY A 621 -45.87 7.88 25.45
C GLY A 621 -47.32 7.40 25.25
N TYR A 622 -48.30 8.29 25.48
CA TYR A 622 -49.71 7.88 25.45
C TYR A 622 -50.27 7.77 24.04
N LEU A 623 -50.00 8.75 23.17
CA LEU A 623 -50.64 8.81 21.84
C LEU A 623 -49.80 8.17 20.73
N ARG A 624 -48.54 7.80 21.02
CA ARG A 624 -47.63 7.10 20.10
C ARG A 624 -47.42 7.81 18.75
N ARG A 625 -47.50 9.14 18.71
CA ARG A 625 -47.41 9.97 17.49
C ARG A 625 -46.73 11.32 17.73
N ASN A 626 -46.34 12.01 16.67
CA ASN A 626 -45.92 13.41 16.80
C ASN A 626 -47.12 14.32 17.09
N PRO A 627 -46.92 15.42 17.85
CA PRO A 627 -48.02 16.35 18.12
C PRO A 627 -48.65 16.97 16.85
N THR A 628 -47.88 17.04 15.77
CA THR A 628 -48.33 17.56 14.47
C THR A 628 -48.99 16.50 13.58
N ASP A 629 -48.92 15.23 13.94
CA ASP A 629 -49.55 14.15 13.16
C ASP A 629 -51.08 14.21 13.34
N PRO A 630 -51.86 13.61 12.43
CA PRO A 630 -53.30 13.43 12.64
C PRO A 630 -53.61 12.80 14.01
N PRO A 631 -54.72 13.18 14.67
CA PRO A 631 -55.81 14.01 14.15
C PRO A 631 -55.58 15.53 14.22
N ASP A 632 -54.52 16.02 14.88
CA ASP A 632 -54.32 17.45 15.11
C ASP A 632 -53.88 18.20 13.84
N GLY A 633 -52.91 17.64 13.10
CA GLY A 633 -52.37 18.22 11.87
C GLY A 633 -51.62 19.56 12.06
N ASN A 634 -51.40 20.00 13.31
CA ASN A 634 -50.73 21.24 13.70
C ASN A 634 -50.21 21.15 15.15
N ASP A 635 -49.45 22.14 15.61
CA ASP A 635 -48.83 22.12 16.96
C ASP A 635 -49.65 22.85 18.05
N ASN A 636 -50.89 23.27 17.77
CA ASN A 636 -51.66 24.10 18.70
C ASN A 636 -51.98 23.39 20.02
N GLY A 637 -52.28 22.09 19.96
CA GLY A 637 -52.54 21.27 21.15
C GLY A 637 -51.32 21.20 22.07
N TYR A 638 -50.14 20.97 21.50
CA TYR A 638 -48.90 20.94 22.24
C TYR A 638 -48.62 22.30 22.90
N GLN A 639 -48.74 23.40 22.15
CA GLN A 639 -48.49 24.75 22.68
C GLN A 639 -49.49 25.14 23.77
N PHE A 640 -50.75 24.71 23.65
CA PHE A 640 -51.74 24.88 24.71
C PHE A 640 -51.31 24.19 26.00
N TRP A 641 -50.94 22.90 25.93
CA TRP A 641 -50.52 22.15 27.11
C TRP A 641 -49.23 22.67 27.73
N LEU A 642 -48.26 23.10 26.91
CA LEU A 642 -47.04 23.73 27.39
C LEU A 642 -47.33 25.04 28.13
N ALA A 643 -48.18 25.91 27.58
CA ALA A 643 -48.59 27.14 28.24
C ALA A 643 -49.34 26.85 29.56
N LYS A 644 -50.24 25.86 29.56
CA LYS A 644 -51.00 25.47 30.75
C LYS A 644 -50.08 24.94 31.84
N LEU A 645 -49.20 24.01 31.53
CA LEU A 645 -48.24 23.45 32.48
C LEU A 645 -47.35 24.55 33.10
N ASN A 646 -46.84 25.46 32.26
CA ASN A 646 -46.01 26.57 32.72
C ASN A 646 -46.78 27.56 33.62
N SER A 647 -48.08 27.79 33.38
CA SER A 647 -48.92 28.64 34.24
C SER A 647 -49.07 28.10 35.66
N PHE A 648 -48.87 26.80 35.86
CA PHE A 648 -48.85 26.14 37.16
C PHE A 648 -47.44 25.83 37.65
N GLY A 649 -46.40 26.45 37.06
CA GLY A 649 -45.02 26.26 37.49
C GLY A 649 -44.49 24.84 37.28
N GLY A 650 -45.00 24.11 36.29
CA GLY A 650 -44.61 22.71 36.05
C GLY A 650 -45.40 21.67 36.86
N ASP A 651 -46.39 22.09 37.64
CA ASP A 651 -47.23 21.19 38.43
C ASP A 651 -48.25 20.45 37.54
N PHE A 652 -47.92 19.20 37.22
CA PHE A 652 -48.74 18.35 36.34
C PHE A 652 -50.09 17.96 36.96
N GLN A 653 -50.19 17.97 38.29
CA GLN A 653 -51.45 17.69 38.98
C GLN A 653 -52.38 18.90 38.86
N LYS A 654 -51.90 20.11 39.17
CA LYS A 654 -52.72 21.33 39.09
C LYS A 654 -53.11 21.70 37.67
N SER A 655 -52.28 21.35 36.69
CA SER A 655 -52.59 21.56 35.27
C SER A 655 -53.55 20.52 34.68
N ASP A 656 -53.89 19.46 35.44
CA ASP A 656 -54.68 18.30 34.98
C ASP A 656 -54.13 17.65 33.70
N MET A 657 -52.85 17.85 33.37
CA MET A 657 -52.31 17.46 32.06
C MET A 657 -52.30 15.95 31.88
N VAL A 658 -51.57 15.23 32.73
CA VAL A 658 -51.48 13.76 32.68
C VAL A 658 -52.87 13.14 32.77
N LYS A 659 -53.74 13.68 33.64
CA LYS A 659 -55.13 13.22 33.77
C LYS A 659 -55.89 13.32 32.45
N ALA A 660 -55.75 14.43 31.72
CA ALA A 660 -56.44 14.65 30.45
C ALA A 660 -55.99 13.66 29.38
N PHE A 661 -54.70 13.32 29.31
CA PHE A 661 -54.20 12.36 28.33
C PHE A 661 -54.61 10.92 28.67
N ILE A 662 -54.40 10.46 29.90
CA ILE A 662 -54.74 9.08 30.30
C ILE A 662 -56.25 8.79 30.34
N THR A 663 -57.09 9.83 30.30
CA THR A 663 -58.56 9.69 30.21
C THR A 663 -59.11 10.09 28.84
N SER A 664 -58.25 10.52 27.92
CA SER A 664 -58.66 10.89 26.57
C SER A 664 -59.25 9.70 25.81
N THR A 665 -60.20 10.00 24.93
CA THR A 665 -60.76 9.00 24.01
C THR A 665 -59.66 8.36 23.17
N GLU A 666 -58.73 9.16 22.65
CA GLU A 666 -57.63 8.68 21.81
C GLU A 666 -56.73 7.66 22.54
N TYR A 667 -56.34 7.92 23.79
CA TYR A 667 -55.55 6.96 24.56
C TYR A 667 -56.33 5.68 24.87
N ARG A 668 -57.60 5.81 25.29
CA ARG A 668 -58.42 4.65 25.66
C ARG A 668 -58.72 3.74 24.46
N GLN A 669 -58.90 4.32 23.28
CA GLN A 669 -59.15 3.60 22.02
C GLN A 669 -58.01 2.68 21.60
N ARG A 670 -56.80 2.86 22.15
CA ARG A 670 -55.68 1.94 21.95
C ARG A 670 -55.91 0.56 22.57
N PHE A 671 -56.81 0.49 23.55
CA PHE A 671 -57.09 -0.70 24.34
C PHE A 671 -58.60 -0.97 24.27
N GLY A 672 -59.16 -0.86 23.06
CA GLY A 672 -60.57 -1.11 22.78
C GLY A 672 -61.51 0.11 22.81
N PRO A 673 -62.77 -0.09 22.40
CA PRO A 673 -63.70 0.97 21.98
C PRO A 673 -64.09 2.02 23.03
#